data_AF-A0A846DMK0-F1
#
_entry.id   AF-A0A846DMK0-F1
#
_cell.length_a   1.000
_cell.length_b   1.000
_cell.length_c   1.000
_cell.angle_alpha   90.00
_cell.angle_beta   90.00
_cell.angle_gamma   90.00
#
_symmetry.space_group_name_H-M   'P 1'
#
loop_
_entity.id
_entity.type
_entity.pdbx_description
1 polymer ?
#
loop_
_entity_poly.entity_id
_entity_poly.type
_entity_poly.pdbx_seq_one_letter_code
_entity_poly.pdbx_strand_id
1 'polypeptide(L)'
;MFKVHNVPLINIRSGEIGLVIAQDGAELPPGQILGKAVDCDNFQNVEAFVKNGGQQGKQRAMLTEGYYRINTELFTVVTTDNAKQYGLKPEQLKVYRVESGKIGIVTTFDGKPLPGGEIAGAVIKGHNKFQEPQEFIEKGGYRGLQEEFIEEGFWSLNPWFVEVEQVPLTNIKAGTVGVLISNVGNNSQANQEQTTHGSQFNIVPIGYKGIQNIPIEAGTHPINTRVKSIVIVPAHEITLEWTNRDKPATNYDSNLKTLDLRSKDGFTFKIEVTQVINITPKNSPKMVSRVGSPNANSSEQFEEQGGVLSPLSNGAVKYSSIKNLVNRVLEPMVDNYFRNYAQEYNVLDFLQQRDQIQERATENIKSALNAYGVEAVGTFINEIALPAELQHLIQAPTIKDNLNSLEKLLLWSAGADHHILAQKECLTERYKYTAIGTTVLLTSTTAIFSGGYALYTVFGSVAASCVGGIFWSFIVFNLDRFLILSSKRKKSESNLKLSFIAATSLRLVIALLLSFVVAKPLELRLFEKEINQKIKQQKDDARKEKVSEPIKELEQEIKALNQEKNKYKNEWEDAENVANAEAEGTQGTGQFGKGIVYKDKRNYADEIKQQFIELDNKVKEKEEKIDKLRQERNLILQSPESNLEQLNQEIDKESDGFLARLVALEELSKDDPNIRNINWLITALFVTIEISPILVKLLSGKGPYDYLLEQKESQEIYNEYFRIKKEQRLQLSEGASKKYMKKIQEFEQ
;
A
#
# COMPACT_ATOMS: atom_id res chain seq x y z
N MET A 1 -96.05 23.51 -53.82
CA MET A 1 -96.01 24.82 -53.12
C MET A 1 -94.96 24.68 -52.02
N PHE A 2 -93.93 25.52 -51.99
CA PHE A 2 -92.91 25.49 -50.93
C PHE A 2 -92.95 26.79 -50.13
N LYS A 3 -92.62 26.72 -48.84
CA LYS A 3 -92.50 27.87 -47.93
C LYS A 3 -91.02 28.06 -47.61
N VAL A 4 -90.50 29.25 -47.88
CA VAL A 4 -89.09 29.59 -47.60
C VAL A 4 -89.01 30.23 -46.22
N HIS A 5 -88.06 29.77 -45.42
CA HIS A 5 -87.75 30.32 -44.11
C HIS A 5 -86.33 30.88 -44.12
N ASN A 6 -86.15 32.11 -43.62
CA ASN A 6 -84.83 32.68 -43.41
C ASN A 6 -84.32 32.21 -42.04
N VAL A 7 -83.20 31.49 -42.05
CA VAL A 7 -82.55 30.97 -40.85
C VAL A 7 -81.16 31.60 -40.75
N PRO A 8 -80.70 32.05 -39.56
CA PRO A 8 -79.37 32.61 -39.40
C PRO A 8 -78.29 31.56 -39.69
N LEU A 9 -77.15 32.01 -40.23
CA LEU A 9 -75.96 31.17 -40.37
C LEU A 9 -75.47 30.72 -38.99
N ILE A 10 -75.02 29.48 -38.89
CA ILE A 10 -74.40 28.98 -37.67
C ILE A 10 -72.96 29.49 -37.63
N ASN A 11 -72.60 30.22 -36.59
CA ASN A 11 -71.26 30.75 -36.38
C ASN A 11 -70.59 29.98 -35.23
N ILE A 12 -69.50 29.29 -35.53
CA ILE A 12 -68.60 28.73 -34.53
C ILE A 12 -67.48 29.73 -34.32
N ARG A 13 -67.42 30.32 -33.12
CA ARG A 13 -66.44 31.37 -32.79
C ARG A 13 -65.03 30.78 -32.77
N SER A 14 -64.04 31.65 -32.96
CA SER A 14 -62.63 31.22 -32.90
C SER A 14 -62.30 30.64 -31.53
N GLY A 15 -61.61 29.49 -31.52
CA GLY A 15 -61.31 28.72 -30.31
C GLY A 15 -62.49 27.93 -29.71
N GLU A 16 -63.61 27.82 -30.43
CA GLU A 16 -64.77 26.99 -30.07
C GLU A 16 -64.96 25.85 -31.07
N ILE A 17 -65.68 24.81 -30.64
CA ILE A 17 -66.15 23.72 -31.48
C ILE A 17 -67.68 23.65 -31.46
N GLY A 18 -68.28 23.26 -32.58
CA GLY A 18 -69.71 22.96 -32.69
C GLY A 18 -69.95 21.46 -32.68
N LEU A 19 -70.91 20.99 -31.89
CA LEU A 19 -71.37 19.60 -31.95
C LEU A 19 -72.65 19.50 -32.75
N VAL A 20 -72.85 18.40 -33.47
CA VAL A 20 -74.03 18.22 -34.32
C VAL A 20 -74.87 17.06 -33.81
N ILE A 21 -76.19 17.24 -33.76
CA ILE A 21 -77.18 16.20 -33.52
C ILE A 21 -78.05 16.12 -34.78
N ALA A 22 -78.04 14.98 -35.46
CA ALA A 22 -78.91 14.73 -36.60
C ALA A 22 -80.27 14.21 -36.13
N GLN A 23 -81.35 14.81 -36.61
CA GLN A 23 -82.72 14.42 -36.27
C GLN A 23 -83.24 13.28 -37.15
N ASP A 24 -82.62 13.05 -38.30
CA ASP A 24 -82.98 12.00 -39.27
C ASP A 24 -81.71 11.37 -39.88
N GLY A 25 -81.85 10.18 -40.44
CA GLY A 25 -80.76 9.33 -40.93
C GLY A 25 -80.90 7.87 -40.50
N ALA A 26 -79.94 7.03 -40.86
CA ALA A 26 -79.94 5.62 -40.48
C ALA A 26 -79.92 5.46 -38.94
N GLU A 27 -80.57 4.42 -38.42
CA GLU A 27 -80.56 4.10 -37.00
C GLU A 27 -79.15 3.72 -36.51
N LEU A 28 -78.80 4.08 -35.26
CA LEU A 28 -77.54 3.65 -34.68
C LEU A 28 -77.59 2.14 -34.39
N PRO A 29 -76.57 1.38 -34.80
CA PRO A 29 -76.40 0.00 -34.38
C PRO A 29 -76.36 -0.16 -32.84
N PRO A 30 -76.84 -1.29 -32.29
CA PRO A 30 -76.78 -1.54 -30.86
C PRO A 30 -75.37 -1.41 -30.28
N GLY A 31 -75.22 -0.62 -29.22
CA GLY A 31 -73.94 -0.36 -28.53
C GLY A 31 -73.14 0.82 -29.08
N GLN A 32 -73.53 1.39 -30.23
CA GLN A 32 -72.96 2.63 -30.75
C GLN A 32 -73.66 3.84 -30.13
N ILE A 33 -72.89 4.81 -29.64
CA ILE A 33 -73.45 6.01 -28.95
C ILE A 33 -73.40 7.29 -29.79
N LEU A 34 -72.53 7.36 -30.80
CA LEU A 34 -72.38 8.51 -31.69
C LEU A 34 -72.53 8.09 -33.16
N GLY A 35 -73.28 8.87 -33.94
CA GLY A 35 -73.48 8.69 -35.38
C GLY A 35 -72.19 8.87 -36.18
N LYS A 36 -72.07 8.08 -37.26
CA LYS A 36 -70.93 8.03 -38.17
C LYS A 36 -70.66 9.41 -38.81
N ALA A 37 -69.40 9.83 -38.81
CA ALA A 37 -68.99 10.96 -39.64
C ALA A 37 -68.98 10.55 -41.12
N VAL A 38 -69.69 11.31 -41.95
CA VAL A 38 -69.76 11.10 -43.40
C VAL A 38 -69.35 12.38 -44.12
N ASP A 39 -68.73 12.23 -45.29
CA ASP A 39 -68.40 13.38 -46.11
C ASP A 39 -69.69 14.04 -46.63
N CYS A 40 -69.96 15.26 -46.16
CA CYS A 40 -71.19 15.99 -46.45
C CYS A 40 -70.99 17.51 -46.39
N ASP A 41 -69.77 17.98 -46.69
CA ASP A 41 -69.39 19.39 -46.60
C ASP A 41 -69.73 20.00 -45.22
N ASN A 42 -69.27 19.35 -44.15
CA ASN A 42 -69.51 19.77 -42.75
C ASN A 42 -71.00 19.98 -42.42
N PHE A 43 -71.84 19.01 -42.80
CA PHE A 43 -73.30 19.02 -42.59
C PHE A 43 -74.06 20.11 -43.37
N GLN A 44 -73.42 20.78 -44.33
CA GLN A 44 -74.09 21.75 -45.21
C GLN A 44 -74.82 21.06 -46.36
N ASN A 45 -74.40 19.85 -46.77
CA ASN A 45 -75.07 19.07 -47.80
C ASN A 45 -75.86 17.90 -47.21
N VAL A 46 -77.15 18.12 -47.01
CA VAL A 46 -78.12 17.14 -46.48
C VAL A 46 -78.20 15.89 -47.36
N GLU A 47 -78.26 16.05 -48.68
CA GLU A 47 -78.40 14.94 -49.60
C GLU A 47 -77.17 14.03 -49.55
N ALA A 48 -75.97 14.61 -49.50
CA ALA A 48 -74.73 13.87 -49.32
C ALA A 48 -74.68 13.13 -47.98
N PHE A 49 -75.15 13.76 -46.88
CA PHE A 49 -75.21 13.11 -45.56
C PHE A 49 -76.05 11.83 -45.59
N VAL A 50 -77.26 11.89 -46.15
CA VAL A 50 -78.15 10.72 -46.22
C VAL A 50 -77.60 9.67 -47.19
N LYS A 51 -77.13 10.07 -48.38
CA LYS A 51 -76.58 9.15 -49.39
C LYS A 51 -75.32 8.41 -48.92
N ASN A 52 -74.48 9.07 -48.14
CA ASN A 52 -73.24 8.50 -47.62
C ASN A 52 -73.45 7.68 -46.32
N GLY A 53 -74.71 7.45 -45.93
CA GLY A 53 -75.06 6.61 -44.78
C GLY A 53 -74.94 7.32 -43.43
N GLY A 54 -75.23 8.62 -43.40
CA GLY A 54 -75.33 9.41 -42.18
C GLY A 54 -76.38 8.82 -41.22
N GLN A 55 -76.08 8.88 -39.93
CA GLN A 55 -76.88 8.27 -38.88
C GLN A 55 -77.55 9.33 -38.02
N GLN A 56 -78.76 9.08 -37.53
CA GLN A 56 -79.44 9.98 -36.61
C GLN A 56 -78.71 10.06 -35.25
N GLY A 57 -79.05 11.04 -34.40
CA GLY A 57 -78.48 11.22 -33.06
C GLY A 57 -77.22 12.10 -33.00
N LYS A 58 -76.50 12.05 -31.87
CA LYS A 58 -75.26 12.82 -31.64
C LYS A 58 -74.16 12.37 -32.59
N GLN A 59 -73.47 13.29 -33.25
CA GLN A 59 -72.49 12.95 -34.29
C GLN A 59 -71.05 12.87 -33.74
N ARG A 60 -70.23 12.04 -34.39
CA ARG A 60 -68.78 11.96 -34.15
C ARG A 60 -68.03 13.18 -34.68
N ALA A 61 -68.39 13.64 -35.87
CA ALA A 61 -67.81 14.84 -36.46
C ALA A 61 -68.25 16.09 -35.69
N MET A 62 -67.31 17.04 -35.60
CA MET A 62 -67.49 18.34 -34.97
C MET A 62 -67.21 19.43 -36.00
N LEU A 63 -67.83 20.58 -35.82
CA LEU A 63 -67.58 21.78 -36.62
C LEU A 63 -66.46 22.59 -35.96
N THR A 64 -65.48 23.02 -36.74
CA THR A 64 -64.41 23.93 -36.29
C THR A 64 -64.84 25.38 -36.45
N GLU A 65 -63.94 26.33 -36.20
CA GLU A 65 -64.24 27.76 -36.38
C GLU A 65 -64.71 28.08 -37.81
N GLY A 66 -65.77 28.88 -37.94
CA GLY A 66 -66.32 29.25 -39.24
C GLY A 66 -67.81 29.52 -39.27
N TYR A 67 -68.29 29.93 -40.45
CA TYR A 67 -69.71 30.13 -40.75
C TYR A 67 -70.24 28.99 -41.59
N TYR A 68 -71.30 28.33 -41.12
CA TYR A 68 -71.87 27.16 -41.76
C TYR A 68 -73.33 27.39 -42.16
N ARG A 69 -73.68 26.92 -43.36
CA ARG A 69 -75.04 26.93 -43.92
C ARG A 69 -75.72 25.59 -43.63
N ILE A 70 -76.16 25.41 -42.38
CA ILE A 70 -76.70 24.12 -41.91
C ILE A 70 -78.24 24.16 -41.93
N ASN A 71 -78.85 23.09 -42.43
CA ASN A 71 -80.30 22.90 -42.32
C ASN A 71 -80.67 22.57 -40.88
N THR A 72 -81.20 23.55 -40.14
CA THR A 72 -81.50 23.42 -38.71
C THR A 72 -82.69 22.52 -38.38
N GLU A 73 -83.53 22.20 -39.36
CA GLU A 73 -84.62 21.22 -39.19
C GLU A 73 -84.06 19.79 -39.10
N LEU A 74 -83.01 19.51 -39.88
CA LEU A 74 -82.35 18.20 -39.87
C LEU A 74 -81.21 18.10 -38.85
N PHE A 75 -80.42 19.16 -38.69
CA PHE A 75 -79.24 19.18 -37.84
C PHE A 75 -79.37 20.24 -36.76
N THR A 76 -79.34 19.82 -35.51
CA THR A 76 -79.20 20.72 -34.37
C THR A 76 -77.72 20.91 -34.07
N VAL A 77 -77.23 22.15 -34.18
CA VAL A 77 -75.86 22.49 -33.79
C VAL A 77 -75.83 23.03 -32.36
N VAL A 78 -75.03 22.38 -31.53
CA VAL A 78 -74.77 22.77 -30.15
C VAL A 78 -73.51 23.64 -30.13
N THR A 79 -73.66 24.88 -29.72
CA THR A 79 -72.61 25.90 -29.57
C THR A 79 -72.52 26.35 -28.12
N THR A 80 -71.53 27.19 -27.78
CA THR A 80 -71.37 27.74 -26.42
C THR A 80 -72.61 28.48 -25.92
N ASP A 81 -73.39 29.08 -26.83
CA ASP A 81 -74.59 29.85 -26.50
C ASP A 81 -75.78 28.96 -26.04
N ASN A 82 -75.90 27.73 -26.57
CA ASN A 82 -77.02 26.82 -26.26
C ASN A 82 -76.59 25.53 -25.52
N ALA A 83 -75.30 25.33 -25.23
CA ALA A 83 -74.73 24.14 -24.59
C ALA A 83 -75.51 23.63 -23.37
N LYS A 84 -75.94 24.56 -22.50
CA LYS A 84 -76.66 24.24 -21.25
C LYS A 84 -77.98 23.50 -21.49
N GLN A 85 -78.65 23.76 -22.61
CA GLN A 85 -79.90 23.08 -22.98
C GLN A 85 -79.69 21.60 -23.30
N TYR A 86 -78.47 21.24 -23.72
CA TYR A 86 -78.08 19.88 -24.11
C TYR A 86 -77.21 19.19 -23.04
N GLY A 87 -77.24 19.70 -21.80
CA GLY A 87 -76.52 19.11 -20.67
C GLY A 87 -75.00 19.30 -20.71
N LEU A 88 -74.50 20.24 -21.52
CA LEU A 88 -73.08 20.59 -21.62
C LEU A 88 -72.79 21.93 -20.95
N LYS A 89 -71.61 22.05 -20.36
CA LYS A 89 -71.07 23.32 -19.90
C LYS A 89 -70.46 24.06 -21.11
N PRO A 90 -70.68 25.37 -21.29
CA PRO A 90 -70.09 26.14 -22.40
C PRO A 90 -68.56 25.97 -22.51
N GLU A 91 -67.87 25.76 -21.38
CA GLU A 91 -66.43 25.52 -21.33
C GLU A 91 -66.00 24.22 -22.03
N GLN A 92 -66.87 23.21 -22.11
CA GLN A 92 -66.60 21.94 -22.80
C GLN A 92 -66.63 22.05 -24.33
N LEU A 93 -67.17 23.15 -24.87
CA LEU A 93 -67.22 23.43 -26.31
C LEU A 93 -66.11 24.40 -26.75
N LYS A 94 -65.15 24.69 -25.86
CA LYS A 94 -63.94 25.43 -26.21
C LYS A 94 -62.83 24.44 -26.54
N VAL A 95 -61.87 24.86 -27.36
CA VAL A 95 -60.65 24.10 -27.61
C VAL A 95 -59.98 23.78 -26.26
N TYR A 96 -59.79 22.49 -25.99
CA TYR A 96 -59.33 21.99 -24.72
C TYR A 96 -57.85 22.31 -24.53
N ARG A 97 -57.50 22.97 -23.43
CA ARG A 97 -56.11 23.31 -23.10
C ARG A 97 -55.56 22.34 -22.07
N VAL A 98 -54.53 21.59 -22.43
CA VAL A 98 -53.67 20.91 -21.46
C VAL A 98 -52.67 21.93 -20.93
N GLU A 99 -52.69 22.17 -19.62
CA GLU A 99 -51.82 23.15 -18.98
C GLU A 99 -50.35 22.73 -19.09
N SER A 100 -49.45 23.71 -19.08
CA SER A 100 -48.01 23.42 -19.14
C SER A 100 -47.57 22.62 -17.91
N GLY A 101 -46.71 21.63 -18.13
CA GLY A 101 -46.28 20.71 -17.07
C GLY A 101 -47.30 19.62 -16.73
N LYS A 102 -48.35 19.44 -17.53
CA LYS A 102 -49.34 18.36 -17.39
C LYS A 102 -49.51 17.56 -18.69
N ILE A 103 -50.05 16.36 -18.55
CA ILE A 103 -50.57 15.54 -19.66
C ILE A 103 -52.08 15.35 -19.50
N GLY A 104 -52.79 15.16 -20.60
CA GLY A 104 -54.20 14.77 -20.60
C GLY A 104 -54.36 13.26 -20.75
N ILE A 105 -54.82 12.59 -19.70
CA ILE A 105 -55.21 11.18 -19.73
C ILE A 105 -56.61 11.07 -20.31
N VAL A 106 -56.75 10.29 -21.38
CA VAL A 106 -57.98 10.24 -22.18
C VAL A 106 -58.82 9.01 -21.82
N THR A 107 -60.11 9.21 -21.64
CA THR A 107 -61.12 8.16 -21.56
C THR A 107 -62.10 8.34 -22.71
N THR A 108 -62.31 7.32 -23.52
CA THR A 108 -63.25 7.32 -24.65
C THR A 108 -64.57 6.68 -24.27
N PHE A 109 -65.69 7.21 -24.78
CA PHE A 109 -67.02 6.70 -24.49
C PHE A 109 -67.59 5.79 -25.58
N ASP A 110 -67.09 5.89 -26.81
CA ASP A 110 -67.51 5.08 -27.97
C ASP A 110 -66.36 4.16 -28.45
N GLY A 111 -66.72 3.01 -29.04
CA GLY A 111 -65.76 2.02 -29.54
C GLY A 111 -65.97 0.61 -29.01
N LYS A 112 -65.05 -0.29 -29.37
CA LYS A 112 -65.07 -1.69 -28.94
C LYS A 112 -64.87 -1.78 -27.42
N PRO A 113 -65.54 -2.70 -26.71
CA PRO A 113 -65.26 -2.92 -25.30
C PRO A 113 -63.80 -3.34 -25.09
N LEU A 114 -63.20 -2.96 -23.95
CA LEU A 114 -61.86 -3.41 -23.58
C LEU A 114 -61.80 -4.95 -23.54
N PRO A 115 -60.70 -5.56 -24.02
CA PRO A 115 -60.47 -6.99 -23.86
C PRO A 115 -60.45 -7.38 -22.38
N GLY A 116 -60.91 -8.59 -22.05
CA GLY A 116 -60.92 -9.08 -20.68
C GLY A 116 -59.52 -9.11 -20.07
N GLY A 117 -59.34 -8.47 -18.90
CA GLY A 117 -58.06 -8.39 -18.19
C GLY A 117 -57.19 -7.17 -18.53
N GLU A 118 -57.59 -6.36 -19.52
CA GLU A 118 -56.96 -5.07 -19.83
C GLU A 118 -57.67 -3.93 -19.11
N ILE A 119 -56.89 -2.96 -18.62
CA ILE A 119 -57.41 -1.77 -17.92
C ILE A 119 -57.47 -0.53 -18.80
N ALA A 120 -56.82 -0.55 -19.98
CA ALA A 120 -56.87 0.54 -20.94
C ALA A 120 -56.74 0.06 -22.39
N GLY A 121 -57.23 0.87 -23.33
CA GLY A 121 -57.16 0.63 -24.76
C GLY A 121 -55.73 0.79 -25.28
N ALA A 122 -55.33 -0.12 -26.18
CA ALA A 122 -54.03 -0.05 -26.84
C ALA A 122 -53.92 1.21 -27.72
N VAL A 123 -52.68 1.69 -27.91
CA VAL A 123 -52.39 2.87 -28.75
C VAL A 123 -52.74 2.58 -30.22
N ILE A 124 -53.55 3.45 -30.82
CA ILE A 124 -53.94 3.38 -32.24
C ILE A 124 -53.30 4.56 -32.96
N LYS A 125 -52.82 4.36 -34.18
CA LYS A 125 -52.17 5.44 -34.94
C LYS A 125 -53.14 6.06 -35.95
N GLY A 126 -52.97 7.36 -36.21
CA GLY A 126 -53.63 8.05 -37.33
C GLY A 126 -55.04 8.57 -37.07
N HIS A 127 -55.45 8.78 -35.82
CA HIS A 127 -56.71 9.47 -35.45
C HIS A 127 -56.46 10.84 -34.81
N ASN A 128 -55.28 11.41 -35.10
CA ASN A 128 -54.85 12.74 -34.67
C ASN A 128 -55.10 13.04 -33.18
N LYS A 129 -54.65 12.15 -32.28
CA LYS A 129 -54.78 12.32 -30.82
C LYS A 129 -56.23 12.55 -30.36
N PHE A 130 -57.14 11.74 -30.90
CA PHE A 130 -58.57 11.70 -30.59
C PHE A 130 -59.40 12.87 -31.13
N GLN A 131 -58.79 13.76 -31.92
CA GLN A 131 -59.50 14.85 -32.62
C GLN A 131 -60.35 14.34 -33.80
N GLU A 132 -60.07 13.12 -34.29
CA GLU A 132 -60.82 12.47 -35.36
C GLU A 132 -61.47 11.17 -34.83
N PRO A 133 -62.66 11.25 -34.20
CA PRO A 133 -63.30 10.07 -33.60
C PRO A 133 -63.64 8.97 -34.61
N GLN A 134 -63.97 9.34 -35.85
CA GLN A 134 -64.32 8.38 -36.90
C GLN A 134 -63.13 7.47 -37.23
N GLU A 135 -61.95 8.05 -37.46
CA GLU A 135 -60.70 7.33 -37.73
C GLU A 135 -60.30 6.44 -36.55
N PHE A 136 -60.49 6.90 -35.30
CA PHE A 136 -60.22 6.08 -34.11
C PHE A 136 -61.08 4.81 -34.08
N ILE A 137 -62.38 4.94 -34.37
CA ILE A 137 -63.31 3.82 -34.34
C ILE A 137 -63.06 2.86 -35.50
N GLU A 138 -62.86 3.36 -36.71
CA GLU A 138 -62.59 2.54 -37.91
C GLU A 138 -61.32 1.72 -37.77
N LYS A 139 -60.30 2.28 -37.09
CA LYS A 139 -59.04 1.58 -36.79
C LYS A 139 -59.13 0.63 -35.60
N GLY A 140 -60.33 0.44 -35.03
CA GLY A 140 -60.59 -0.54 -33.98
C GLY A 140 -60.45 0.00 -32.55
N GLY A 141 -60.67 1.30 -32.37
CA GLY A 141 -60.74 2.00 -31.09
C GLY A 141 -61.48 1.29 -29.98
N TYR A 142 -60.90 1.32 -28.78
CA TYR A 142 -61.55 0.82 -27.56
C TYR A 142 -62.26 1.94 -26.81
N ARG A 143 -63.40 1.64 -26.19
CA ARG A 143 -64.05 2.51 -25.19
C ARG A 143 -63.45 2.27 -23.81
N GLY A 144 -63.29 3.32 -23.01
CA GLY A 144 -62.69 3.29 -21.67
C GLY A 144 -61.38 4.09 -21.61
N LEU A 145 -60.63 3.90 -20.52
CA LEU A 145 -59.31 4.52 -20.33
C LEU A 145 -58.39 4.15 -21.50
N GLN A 146 -57.57 5.09 -21.98
CA GLN A 146 -56.62 4.86 -23.06
C GLN A 146 -55.18 4.83 -22.55
N GLU A 147 -54.32 4.00 -23.15
CA GLU A 147 -52.87 4.05 -22.88
C GLU A 147 -52.28 5.36 -23.41
N GLU A 148 -52.71 5.78 -24.60
CA GLU A 148 -52.29 7.03 -25.22
C GLU A 148 -52.85 8.23 -24.47
N PHE A 149 -51.98 9.21 -24.22
CA PHE A 149 -52.33 10.50 -23.63
C PHE A 149 -52.09 11.62 -24.65
N ILE A 150 -52.61 12.80 -24.34
CA ILE A 150 -52.37 14.03 -25.09
C ILE A 150 -51.39 14.93 -24.33
N GLU A 151 -50.50 15.59 -25.07
CA GLU A 151 -49.44 16.42 -24.52
C GLU A 151 -49.92 17.86 -24.25
N GLU A 152 -49.05 18.69 -23.67
CA GLU A 152 -49.35 20.11 -23.46
C GLU A 152 -49.70 20.79 -24.80
N GLY A 153 -50.76 21.58 -24.81
CA GLY A 153 -51.25 22.19 -26.05
C GLY A 153 -52.76 22.43 -26.07
N PHE A 154 -53.24 22.73 -27.26
CA PHE A 154 -54.64 23.04 -27.56
C PHE A 154 -55.21 21.94 -28.45
N TRP A 155 -56.30 21.33 -28.01
CA TRP A 155 -56.87 20.14 -28.63
C TRP A 155 -58.36 20.33 -28.88
N SER A 156 -58.81 20.18 -30.13
CA SER A 156 -60.23 20.20 -30.46
C SER A 156 -60.82 18.82 -30.20
N LEU A 157 -61.54 18.65 -29.09
CA LEU A 157 -62.02 17.34 -28.64
C LEU A 157 -63.54 17.33 -28.51
N ASN A 158 -64.18 16.30 -29.07
CA ASN A 158 -65.62 16.11 -28.92
C ASN A 158 -65.92 15.58 -27.49
N PRO A 159 -66.58 16.37 -26.60
CA PRO A 159 -66.83 15.97 -25.21
C PRO A 159 -67.86 14.85 -25.06
N TRP A 160 -68.61 14.51 -26.12
CA TRP A 160 -69.43 13.29 -26.12
C TRP A 160 -68.62 12.04 -26.46
N PHE A 161 -67.44 12.19 -27.04
CA PHE A 161 -66.58 11.09 -27.44
C PHE A 161 -65.47 10.82 -26.42
N VAL A 162 -64.84 11.87 -25.89
CA VAL A 162 -63.70 11.77 -24.96
C VAL A 162 -63.86 12.66 -23.74
N GLU A 163 -63.33 12.18 -22.63
CA GLU A 163 -63.07 12.95 -21.42
C GLU A 163 -61.57 12.96 -21.13
N VAL A 164 -61.05 14.12 -20.69
CA VAL A 164 -59.62 14.32 -20.42
C VAL A 164 -59.41 14.72 -18.96
N GLU A 165 -58.64 13.89 -18.25
CA GLU A 165 -58.13 14.17 -16.91
C GLU A 165 -56.71 14.73 -17.01
N GLN A 166 -56.44 15.92 -16.44
CA GLN A 166 -55.07 16.47 -16.45
C GLN A 166 -54.26 15.98 -15.26
N VAL A 167 -53.12 15.35 -15.53
CA VAL A 167 -52.20 14.82 -14.53
C VAL A 167 -50.83 15.50 -14.69
N PRO A 168 -50.16 15.92 -13.59
CA PRO A 168 -48.84 16.54 -13.67
C PRO A 168 -47.80 15.58 -14.27
N LEU A 169 -46.80 16.14 -14.95
CA LEU A 169 -45.65 15.37 -15.41
C LEU A 169 -44.93 14.71 -14.22
N THR A 170 -44.44 13.50 -14.43
CA THR A 170 -43.74 12.75 -13.39
C THR A 170 -42.30 13.26 -13.26
N ASN A 171 -41.96 13.83 -12.11
CA ASN A 171 -40.62 14.34 -11.83
C ASN A 171 -39.76 13.29 -11.10
N ILE A 172 -38.67 12.88 -11.75
CA ILE A 172 -37.64 12.00 -11.19
C ILE A 172 -36.45 12.87 -10.79
N LYS A 173 -36.14 12.88 -9.48
CA LYS A 173 -35.07 13.72 -8.93
C LYS A 173 -33.69 13.28 -9.43
N ALA A 174 -32.77 14.24 -9.57
CA ALA A 174 -31.36 13.95 -9.81
C ALA A 174 -30.77 12.99 -8.76
N GLY A 175 -29.89 12.09 -9.18
CA GLY A 175 -29.33 11.02 -8.34
C GLY A 175 -30.26 9.82 -8.10
N THR A 176 -31.41 9.79 -8.79
CA THR A 176 -32.36 8.66 -8.77
C THR A 176 -32.76 8.27 -10.20
N VAL A 177 -33.26 7.05 -10.36
CA VAL A 177 -33.82 6.52 -11.61
C VAL A 177 -35.21 5.94 -11.36
N GLY A 178 -36.07 6.04 -12.36
CA GLY A 178 -37.42 5.48 -12.31
C GLY A 178 -37.49 4.13 -13.02
N VAL A 179 -37.87 3.08 -12.31
CA VAL A 179 -38.21 1.78 -12.92
C VAL A 179 -39.72 1.77 -13.20
N LEU A 180 -40.08 1.68 -14.48
CA LEU A 180 -41.48 1.68 -14.90
C LEU A 180 -42.08 0.28 -14.88
N ILE A 181 -43.28 0.16 -14.34
CA ILE A 181 -44.08 -1.06 -14.33
C ILE A 181 -45.34 -0.78 -15.14
N SER A 182 -45.47 -1.44 -16.29
CA SER A 182 -46.63 -1.30 -17.17
C SER A 182 -47.70 -2.32 -16.80
N ASN A 183 -48.92 -1.87 -16.52
CA ASN A 183 -50.08 -2.75 -16.30
C ASN A 183 -50.82 -3.08 -17.61
N VAL A 184 -50.40 -2.47 -18.71
CA VAL A 184 -50.95 -2.58 -20.07
C VAL A 184 -49.87 -2.96 -21.08
N GLY A 185 -50.28 -3.45 -22.24
CA GLY A 185 -49.41 -3.84 -23.34
C GLY A 185 -49.52 -5.32 -23.68
N ASN A 186 -48.72 -5.78 -24.63
CA ASN A 186 -48.76 -7.18 -25.05
C ASN A 186 -48.42 -8.11 -23.88
N ASN A 187 -49.18 -9.19 -23.74
CA ASN A 187 -48.82 -10.28 -22.84
C ASN A 187 -47.57 -10.96 -23.40
N SER A 188 -46.44 -10.79 -22.71
CA SER A 188 -45.20 -11.42 -23.12
C SER A 188 -45.24 -12.91 -22.80
N GLN A 189 -44.96 -13.77 -23.80
CA GLN A 189 -44.34 -15.07 -23.54
C GLN A 189 -42.83 -14.82 -23.27
N ALA A 190 -42.50 -14.18 -22.15
CA ALA A 190 -41.10 -13.88 -21.83
C ALA A 190 -40.36 -15.15 -21.39
N ASN A 191 -39.09 -15.26 -21.80
CA ASN A 191 -38.12 -16.26 -21.36
C ASN A 191 -38.26 -16.52 -19.85
N GLN A 192 -38.79 -17.70 -19.52
CA GLN A 192 -38.87 -18.20 -18.16
C GLN A 192 -37.45 -18.58 -17.72
N GLU A 193 -36.70 -17.64 -17.17
CA GLU A 193 -35.62 -18.06 -16.26
C GLU A 193 -36.28 -18.43 -14.93
N GLN A 194 -36.45 -19.74 -14.70
CA GLN A 194 -36.82 -20.26 -13.39
C GLN A 194 -35.81 -19.75 -12.35
N THR A 195 -36.30 -19.03 -11.36
CA THR A 195 -35.49 -18.63 -10.21
C THR A 195 -35.76 -19.61 -9.08
N THR A 196 -34.72 -19.97 -8.33
CA THR A 196 -34.76 -20.90 -7.20
C THR A 196 -35.64 -20.43 -6.03
N HIS A 197 -36.22 -19.22 -6.09
CA HIS A 197 -36.92 -18.54 -4.99
C HIS A 197 -38.27 -17.92 -5.37
N GLY A 198 -39.00 -18.53 -6.32
CA GLY A 198 -40.48 -18.45 -6.37
C GLY A 198 -41.15 -17.09 -6.63
N SER A 199 -40.43 -16.03 -7.01
CA SER A 199 -41.02 -14.71 -7.30
C SER A 199 -40.96 -14.40 -8.80
N GLN A 200 -42.12 -14.22 -9.43
CA GLN A 200 -42.29 -13.94 -10.88
C GLN A 200 -42.42 -12.43 -11.15
N PHE A 201 -41.35 -11.78 -11.60
CA PHE A 201 -41.48 -10.52 -12.35
C PHE A 201 -40.56 -10.55 -13.56
N ASN A 202 -41.15 -10.74 -14.74
CA ASN A 202 -40.41 -10.73 -15.99
C ASN A 202 -40.05 -9.28 -16.35
N ILE A 203 -38.75 -9.05 -16.58
CA ILE A 203 -38.27 -7.81 -17.19
C ILE A 203 -38.64 -7.88 -18.67
N VAL A 204 -39.39 -6.91 -19.15
CA VAL A 204 -39.96 -6.89 -20.50
C VAL A 204 -39.53 -5.64 -21.27
N PRO A 205 -39.47 -5.69 -22.61
CA PRO A 205 -39.24 -4.48 -23.40
C PRO A 205 -40.46 -3.54 -23.37
N ILE A 206 -40.26 -2.31 -23.83
CA ILE A 206 -41.33 -1.30 -23.95
C ILE A 206 -42.48 -1.86 -24.82
N GLY A 207 -43.72 -1.65 -24.37
CA GLY A 207 -44.94 -2.12 -25.05
C GLY A 207 -45.49 -3.46 -24.53
N TYR A 208 -44.83 -4.07 -23.55
CA TYR A 208 -45.31 -5.29 -22.87
C TYR A 208 -45.70 -5.00 -21.43
N LYS A 209 -46.63 -5.81 -20.92
CA LYS A 209 -47.05 -5.79 -19.52
C LYS A 209 -45.94 -6.35 -18.61
N GLY A 210 -45.56 -5.62 -17.57
CA GLY A 210 -44.49 -5.99 -16.64
C GLY A 210 -43.49 -4.87 -16.33
N ILE A 211 -42.35 -5.24 -15.73
CA ILE A 211 -41.26 -4.31 -15.39
C ILE A 211 -40.48 -3.98 -16.66
N GLN A 212 -40.40 -2.72 -17.04
CA GLN A 212 -39.69 -2.32 -18.26
C GLN A 212 -38.17 -2.44 -18.09
N ASN A 213 -37.51 -2.95 -19.13
CA ASN A 213 -36.06 -3.18 -19.16
C ASN A 213 -35.21 -1.91 -19.24
N ILE A 214 -35.81 -0.80 -19.67
CA ILE A 214 -35.15 0.50 -19.79
C ILE A 214 -35.62 1.37 -18.62
N PRO A 215 -34.73 1.77 -17.70
CA PRO A 215 -35.06 2.72 -16.65
C PRO A 215 -35.24 4.12 -17.23
N ILE A 216 -36.03 4.95 -16.55
CA ILE A 216 -36.23 6.35 -16.88
C ILE A 216 -35.24 7.19 -16.07
N GLU A 217 -34.48 8.03 -16.75
CA GLU A 217 -33.49 8.91 -16.13
C GLU A 217 -34.12 10.08 -15.35
N ALA A 218 -33.30 10.78 -14.56
CA ALA A 218 -33.74 11.98 -13.86
C ALA A 218 -34.25 13.04 -14.85
N GLY A 219 -35.34 13.71 -14.48
CA GLY A 219 -36.01 14.66 -15.36
C GLY A 219 -37.53 14.62 -15.20
N THR A 220 -38.20 15.41 -16.01
CA THR A 220 -39.66 15.52 -16.03
C THR A 220 -40.20 14.75 -17.23
N HIS A 221 -41.04 13.75 -16.97
CA HIS A 221 -41.47 12.77 -17.99
C HIS A 221 -42.99 12.70 -18.11
N PRO A 222 -43.53 12.65 -19.34
CA PRO A 222 -44.95 12.46 -19.58
C PRO A 222 -45.32 10.96 -19.45
N ILE A 223 -45.80 10.58 -18.27
CA ILE A 223 -46.15 9.19 -17.94
C ILE A 223 -47.62 9.13 -17.57
N ASN A 224 -48.38 8.28 -18.27
CA ASN A 224 -49.75 7.95 -17.90
C ASN A 224 -49.75 7.08 -16.62
N THR A 225 -49.89 7.74 -15.47
CA THR A 225 -49.85 7.11 -14.13
C THR A 225 -51.07 6.25 -13.82
N ARG A 226 -52.12 6.30 -14.65
CA ARG A 226 -53.31 5.45 -14.50
C ARG A 226 -53.08 4.03 -15.02
N VAL A 227 -52.14 3.85 -15.94
CA VAL A 227 -51.80 2.54 -16.55
C VAL A 227 -50.38 2.07 -16.24
N LYS A 228 -49.51 2.96 -15.78
CA LYS A 228 -48.11 2.69 -15.44
C LYS A 228 -47.79 3.16 -14.02
N SER A 229 -47.03 2.36 -13.30
CA SER A 229 -46.51 2.70 -11.96
C SER A 229 -45.00 2.92 -12.04
N ILE A 230 -44.46 3.81 -11.20
CA ILE A 230 -43.03 4.12 -11.16
C ILE A 230 -42.45 3.79 -9.79
N VAL A 231 -41.32 3.07 -9.78
CA VAL A 231 -40.53 2.78 -8.58
C VAL A 231 -39.23 3.58 -8.65
N ILE A 232 -38.99 4.43 -7.67
CA ILE A 232 -37.78 5.27 -7.61
C ILE A 232 -36.64 4.50 -6.94
N VAL A 233 -35.51 4.39 -7.63
CA VAL A 233 -34.30 3.71 -7.17
C VAL A 233 -33.15 4.73 -7.11
N PRO A 234 -32.44 4.87 -5.98
CA PRO A 234 -31.23 5.69 -5.91
C PRO A 234 -30.13 5.13 -6.84
N ALA A 235 -29.46 6.00 -7.58
CA ALA A 235 -28.36 5.66 -8.48
C ALA A 235 -27.00 6.16 -7.96
N HIS A 236 -26.86 6.21 -6.64
CA HIS A 236 -25.65 6.60 -5.92
C HIS A 236 -25.33 5.56 -4.85
N GLU A 237 -24.12 5.65 -4.29
CA GLU A 237 -23.68 4.74 -3.23
C GLU A 237 -24.52 4.90 -1.97
N ILE A 238 -24.95 3.77 -1.41
CA ILE A 238 -25.72 3.68 -0.17
C ILE A 238 -24.86 2.96 0.85
N THR A 239 -24.63 3.61 1.99
CA THR A 239 -23.95 3.04 3.14
C THR A 239 -24.97 2.48 4.12
N LEU A 240 -24.80 1.22 4.51
CA LEU A 240 -25.65 0.50 5.46
C LEU A 240 -24.78 0.01 6.61
N GLU A 241 -25.20 0.27 7.85
CA GLU A 241 -24.42 -0.09 9.03
C GLU A 241 -25.14 -1.13 9.88
N TRP A 242 -24.44 -2.16 10.34
CA TRP A 242 -24.92 -3.12 11.34
C TRP A 242 -24.41 -2.67 12.71
N THR A 243 -25.17 -1.79 13.38
CA THR A 243 -24.77 -1.15 14.64
C THR A 243 -25.97 -1.01 15.56
N ASN A 244 -25.78 -1.01 16.88
CA ASN A 244 -26.87 -0.77 17.85
C ASN A 244 -27.13 0.72 18.12
N ARG A 245 -26.54 1.62 17.33
CA ARG A 245 -26.77 3.07 17.44
C ARG A 245 -28.21 3.41 17.02
N ASP A 246 -28.82 4.39 17.68
CA ASP A 246 -30.14 4.87 17.32
C ASP A 246 -30.13 5.51 15.93
N LYS A 247 -30.99 5.00 15.04
CA LYS A 247 -31.12 5.47 13.65
C LYS A 247 -32.55 5.93 13.37
N PRO A 248 -32.75 6.99 12.57
CA PRO A 248 -34.08 7.39 12.14
C PRO A 248 -34.81 6.26 11.41
N ALA A 249 -36.10 6.09 11.67
CA ALA A 249 -36.94 5.10 10.99
C ALA A 249 -37.02 5.31 9.46
N THR A 250 -36.60 6.47 8.97
CA THR A 250 -36.51 6.79 7.54
C THR A 250 -35.30 6.16 6.84
N ASN A 251 -34.24 5.80 7.58
CA ASN A 251 -33.04 5.19 7.01
C ASN A 251 -33.33 3.78 6.48
N TYR A 252 -32.52 3.33 5.52
CA TYR A 252 -32.65 2.00 4.94
C TYR A 252 -32.20 0.89 5.90
N ASP A 253 -31.24 1.21 6.78
CA ASP A 253 -30.61 0.30 7.74
C ASP A 253 -31.16 0.46 9.17
N SER A 254 -32.36 1.04 9.33
CA SER A 254 -32.96 1.28 10.64
C SER A 254 -33.16 0.01 11.48
N ASN A 255 -33.27 -1.14 10.81
CA ASN A 255 -33.50 -2.44 11.46
C ASN A 255 -32.20 -3.24 11.67
N LEU A 256 -31.07 -2.79 11.11
CA LEU A 256 -29.80 -3.52 11.15
C LEU A 256 -29.08 -3.30 12.47
N LYS A 257 -28.90 -4.39 13.22
CA LYS A 257 -28.21 -4.43 14.51
C LYS A 257 -26.82 -5.05 14.38
N THR A 258 -26.01 -4.96 15.44
CA THR A 258 -24.71 -5.64 15.49
C THR A 258 -24.88 -7.14 15.30
N LEU A 259 -23.91 -7.78 14.64
CA LEU A 259 -23.95 -9.21 14.39
C LEU A 259 -23.39 -9.98 15.60
N ASP A 260 -24.21 -10.84 16.19
CA ASP A 260 -23.81 -11.72 17.29
C ASP A 260 -23.27 -13.04 16.73
N LEU A 261 -21.96 -13.25 16.83
CA LEU A 261 -21.23 -14.36 16.22
C LEU A 261 -20.70 -15.34 17.27
N ARG A 262 -20.39 -16.56 16.85
CA ARG A 262 -19.73 -17.58 17.67
C ARG A 262 -18.49 -18.10 16.97
N SER A 263 -17.36 -18.07 17.66
CA SER A 263 -16.07 -18.55 17.16
C SER A 263 -15.93 -20.07 17.30
N LYS A 264 -14.91 -20.62 16.63
CA LYS A 264 -14.55 -22.06 16.68
C LYS A 264 -14.26 -22.57 18.10
N ASP A 265 -13.59 -21.74 18.91
CA ASP A 265 -13.26 -22.00 20.31
C ASP A 265 -14.45 -21.76 21.26
N GLY A 266 -15.63 -21.44 20.71
CA GLY A 266 -16.88 -21.42 21.45
C GLY A 266 -17.24 -20.08 22.10
N PHE A 267 -16.36 -19.07 22.00
CA PHE A 267 -16.66 -17.71 22.45
C PHE A 267 -17.72 -17.04 21.57
N THR A 268 -18.50 -16.16 22.18
CA THR A 268 -19.45 -15.31 21.47
C THR A 268 -18.93 -13.89 21.43
N PHE A 269 -19.04 -13.21 20.30
CA PHE A 269 -18.55 -11.84 20.16
C PHE A 269 -19.44 -11.08 19.18
N LYS A 270 -19.48 -9.76 19.31
CA LYS A 270 -20.30 -8.91 18.45
C LYS A 270 -19.41 -8.18 17.47
N ILE A 271 -19.85 -8.04 16.23
CA ILE A 271 -19.17 -7.19 15.24
C ILE A 271 -20.09 -6.12 14.68
N GLU A 272 -19.51 -4.96 14.44
CA GLU A 272 -20.10 -3.90 13.65
C GLU A 272 -19.58 -3.97 12.22
N VAL A 273 -20.51 -3.99 11.26
CA VAL A 273 -20.19 -4.11 9.83
C VAL A 273 -20.77 -2.93 9.07
N THR A 274 -20.05 -2.41 8.10
CA THR A 274 -20.57 -1.45 7.13
C THR A 274 -20.56 -2.08 5.75
N GLN A 275 -21.71 -2.06 5.07
CA GLN A 275 -21.83 -2.45 3.67
C GLN A 275 -22.09 -1.22 2.83
N VAL A 276 -21.27 -1.00 1.81
CA VAL A 276 -21.52 -0.01 0.77
C VAL A 276 -22.02 -0.73 -0.47
N ILE A 277 -23.19 -0.32 -0.97
CA ILE A 277 -23.81 -0.85 -2.17
C ILE A 277 -24.07 0.26 -3.18
N ASN A 278 -24.16 -0.11 -4.45
CA ASN A 278 -24.60 0.76 -5.53
C ASN A 278 -25.58 0.01 -6.43
N ILE A 279 -26.60 0.70 -6.94
CA ILE A 279 -27.50 0.16 -7.95
C ILE A 279 -27.33 1.01 -9.22
N THR A 280 -26.71 0.44 -10.24
CA THR A 280 -26.56 1.15 -11.52
C THR A 280 -27.92 1.27 -12.21
N PRO A 281 -28.16 2.36 -12.99
CA PRO A 281 -29.40 2.55 -13.73
C PRO A 281 -29.81 1.30 -14.51
N LYS A 282 -28.87 0.73 -15.27
CA LYS A 282 -29.06 -0.48 -16.08
C LYS A 282 -29.55 -1.69 -15.28
N ASN A 283 -29.11 -1.84 -14.03
CA ASN A 283 -29.46 -2.98 -13.18
C ASN A 283 -30.70 -2.70 -12.30
N SER A 284 -31.21 -1.47 -12.27
CA SER A 284 -32.35 -1.09 -11.42
C SER A 284 -33.62 -1.90 -11.70
N PRO A 285 -34.02 -2.19 -12.96
CA PRO A 285 -35.15 -3.09 -13.23
C PRO A 285 -34.94 -4.52 -12.70
N LYS A 286 -33.71 -5.02 -12.77
CA LYS A 286 -33.34 -6.34 -12.25
C LYS A 286 -33.47 -6.41 -10.73
N MET A 287 -33.03 -5.37 -10.03
CA MET A 287 -33.17 -5.26 -8.58
C MET A 287 -34.64 -5.24 -8.16
N VAL A 288 -35.46 -4.39 -8.79
CA VAL A 288 -36.89 -4.29 -8.48
C VAL A 288 -37.63 -5.61 -8.75
N SER A 289 -37.28 -6.30 -9.84
CA SER A 289 -37.83 -7.62 -10.18
C SER A 289 -37.53 -8.67 -9.10
N ARG A 290 -36.28 -8.73 -8.61
CA ARG A 290 -35.82 -9.78 -7.69
C ARG A 290 -36.21 -9.53 -6.24
N VAL A 291 -36.26 -8.28 -5.82
CA VAL A 291 -36.59 -7.90 -4.44
C VAL A 291 -38.10 -7.76 -4.24
N GLY A 292 -38.83 -7.48 -5.32
CA GLY A 292 -40.26 -7.24 -5.32
C GLY A 292 -40.63 -5.80 -5.01
N SER A 293 -41.72 -5.35 -5.63
CA SER A 293 -42.43 -4.11 -5.27
C SER A 293 -43.42 -4.42 -4.14
N PRO A 294 -43.65 -3.52 -3.15
CA PRO A 294 -44.54 -3.78 -2.01
C PRO A 294 -45.98 -4.17 -2.36
N ASN A 295 -46.46 -3.94 -3.58
CA ASN A 295 -47.90 -4.05 -3.90
C ASN A 295 -48.32 -5.29 -4.70
N ALA A 296 -47.54 -6.36 -4.71
CA ALA A 296 -47.97 -7.58 -5.42
C ALA A 296 -48.72 -8.59 -4.55
N ASN A 297 -48.49 -8.62 -3.22
CA ASN A 297 -48.91 -9.73 -2.36
C ASN A 297 -49.54 -9.30 -1.02
N SER A 298 -50.29 -8.20 -0.95
CA SER A 298 -51.04 -7.83 0.26
C SER A 298 -52.51 -7.59 -0.02
N SER A 299 -53.25 -8.69 -0.13
CA SER A 299 -54.67 -8.75 0.25
C SER A 299 -54.76 -8.81 1.78
N GLU A 300 -54.26 -7.81 2.48
CA GLU A 300 -54.49 -7.63 3.92
C GLU A 300 -54.97 -6.21 4.17
N GLN A 301 -56.15 -6.14 4.76
CA GLN A 301 -56.80 -4.92 5.23
C GLN A 301 -55.94 -4.29 6.32
N PHE A 302 -55.19 -3.25 5.98
CA PHE A 302 -54.77 -2.25 6.95
C PHE A 302 -55.68 -1.04 6.76
N GLU A 303 -56.61 -0.88 7.72
CA GLU A 303 -57.31 0.37 7.94
C GLU A 303 -56.30 1.45 8.41
N GLU A 304 -56.60 2.67 7.95
CA GLU A 304 -56.04 3.97 8.34
C GLU A 304 -54.70 4.47 7.74
N GLN A 305 -54.88 5.63 7.10
CA GLN A 305 -53.92 6.68 6.72
C GLN A 305 -53.02 6.43 5.49
N GLY A 306 -53.68 6.53 4.32
CA GLY A 306 -53.31 7.44 3.23
C GLY A 306 -51.86 7.39 2.71
N GLY A 307 -51.66 6.83 1.51
CA GLY A 307 -50.38 6.94 0.81
C GLY A 307 -50.23 6.16 -0.49
N VAL A 308 -51.28 6.04 -1.30
CA VAL A 308 -51.11 5.93 -2.75
C VAL A 308 -50.99 7.36 -3.26
N LEU A 309 -50.13 7.64 -4.23
CA LEU A 309 -49.96 8.97 -4.82
C LEU A 309 -51.32 9.55 -5.28
N SER A 310 -51.96 10.29 -4.37
CA SER A 310 -52.92 11.35 -4.62
C SER A 310 -52.20 12.67 -4.28
N PRO A 311 -52.46 13.76 -5.01
CA PRO A 311 -51.62 14.95 -4.99
C PRO A 311 -51.99 15.84 -3.80
N LEU A 312 -51.70 15.45 -2.56
CA LEU A 312 -51.74 16.35 -1.41
C LEU A 312 -51.04 15.75 -0.18
N SER A 313 -49.77 15.36 -0.31
CA SER A 313 -48.89 15.28 0.87
C SER A 313 -47.47 15.63 0.50
N ASN A 314 -47.00 16.76 1.03
CA ASN A 314 -45.58 17.04 1.14
C ASN A 314 -45.00 16.05 2.16
N GLY A 315 -44.07 15.21 1.70
CA GLY A 315 -43.19 14.44 2.58
C GLY A 315 -43.32 12.92 2.42
N ALA A 316 -42.20 12.32 2.00
CA ALA A 316 -41.88 10.89 1.96
C ALA A 316 -42.21 10.15 0.65
N VAL A 317 -41.32 10.29 -0.33
CA VAL A 317 -41.11 9.26 -1.37
C VAL A 317 -40.57 8.02 -0.64
N LYS A 318 -41.44 7.04 -0.36
CA LYS A 318 -41.05 5.79 0.32
C LYS A 318 -40.24 4.91 -0.64
N TYR A 319 -38.94 4.81 -0.41
CA TYR A 319 -37.99 3.89 -1.08
C TYR A 319 -38.19 2.42 -0.64
N SER A 320 -39.42 1.92 -0.73
CA SER A 320 -39.80 0.59 -0.22
C SER A 320 -38.96 -0.55 -0.80
N SER A 321 -38.55 -0.45 -2.07
CA SER A 321 -37.74 -1.49 -2.72
C SER A 321 -36.33 -1.61 -2.14
N ILE A 322 -35.71 -0.49 -1.74
CA ILE A 322 -34.41 -0.53 -1.06
C ILE A 322 -34.55 -1.11 0.35
N LYS A 323 -35.59 -0.73 1.09
CA LYS A 323 -35.85 -1.35 2.41
C LYS A 323 -36.10 -2.86 2.30
N ASN A 324 -36.82 -3.29 1.27
CA ASN A 324 -37.01 -4.72 1.01
C ASN A 324 -35.68 -5.42 0.65
N LEU A 325 -34.82 -4.77 -0.14
CA LEU A 325 -33.48 -5.29 -0.47
C LEU A 325 -32.65 -5.46 0.79
N VAL A 326 -32.68 -4.46 1.67
CA VAL A 326 -31.97 -4.49 2.95
C VAL A 326 -32.46 -5.65 3.82
N ASN A 327 -33.75 -5.68 4.13
CA ASN A 327 -34.29 -6.61 5.12
C ASN A 327 -34.40 -8.05 4.60
N ARG A 328 -34.70 -8.26 3.31
CA ARG A 328 -34.97 -9.60 2.76
C ARG A 328 -33.74 -10.26 2.14
N VAL A 329 -32.74 -9.48 1.74
CA VAL A 329 -31.58 -9.99 1.00
C VAL A 329 -30.28 -9.66 1.74
N LEU A 330 -29.97 -8.37 1.96
CA LEU A 330 -28.67 -7.96 2.51
C LEU A 330 -28.48 -8.42 3.95
N GLU A 331 -29.48 -8.22 4.81
CA GLU A 331 -29.41 -8.59 6.21
C GLU A 331 -29.14 -10.09 6.40
N PRO A 332 -29.95 -11.03 5.84
CA PRO A 332 -29.65 -12.46 5.94
C PRO A 332 -28.33 -12.84 5.27
N MET A 333 -27.97 -12.20 4.15
CA MET A 333 -26.75 -12.56 3.41
C MET A 333 -25.49 -12.21 4.18
N VAL A 334 -25.40 -10.98 4.69
CA VAL A 334 -24.25 -10.50 5.47
C VAL A 334 -24.17 -11.27 6.79
N ASP A 335 -25.29 -11.44 7.48
CA ASP A 335 -25.36 -12.20 8.74
C ASP A 335 -24.90 -13.66 8.55
N ASN A 336 -25.42 -14.38 7.55
CA ASN A 336 -25.00 -15.75 7.27
C ASN A 336 -23.51 -15.85 6.89
N TYR A 337 -23.00 -14.89 6.10
CA TYR A 337 -21.59 -14.87 5.73
C TYR A 337 -20.70 -14.81 6.98
N PHE A 338 -20.91 -13.81 7.83
CA PHE A 338 -20.08 -13.62 9.02
C PHE A 338 -20.31 -14.72 10.08
N ARG A 339 -21.53 -15.25 10.22
CA ARG A 339 -21.80 -16.40 11.12
C ARG A 339 -21.04 -17.64 10.70
N ASN A 340 -21.08 -18.02 9.43
CA ASN A 340 -20.37 -19.19 8.93
C ASN A 340 -18.86 -19.00 9.04
N TYR A 341 -18.38 -17.81 8.65
CA TYR A 341 -16.96 -17.52 8.66
C TYR A 341 -16.39 -17.47 10.08
N ALA A 342 -17.11 -16.90 11.05
CA ALA A 342 -16.67 -16.87 12.45
C ALA A 342 -16.46 -18.27 13.05
N GLN A 343 -17.25 -19.27 12.64
CA GLN A 343 -17.13 -20.65 13.13
C GLN A 343 -15.85 -21.36 12.67
N GLU A 344 -15.16 -20.85 11.64
CA GLU A 344 -13.91 -21.42 11.14
C GLU A 344 -12.67 -20.96 11.92
N TYR A 345 -12.77 -19.85 12.66
CA TYR A 345 -11.66 -19.17 13.32
C TYR A 345 -11.83 -19.16 14.84
N ASN A 346 -10.71 -19.23 15.57
CA ASN A 346 -10.71 -18.81 16.97
C ASN A 346 -10.93 -17.30 17.04
N VAL A 347 -11.48 -16.81 18.14
CA VAL A 347 -11.86 -15.39 18.26
C VAL A 347 -10.66 -14.43 18.13
N LEU A 348 -9.48 -14.81 18.63
CA LEU A 348 -8.25 -14.02 18.48
C LEU A 348 -7.72 -14.03 17.04
N ASP A 349 -7.79 -15.18 16.37
CA ASP A 349 -7.39 -15.33 14.97
C ASP A 349 -8.31 -14.50 14.06
N PHE A 350 -9.61 -14.45 14.38
CA PHE A 350 -10.57 -13.60 13.69
C PHE A 350 -10.20 -12.11 13.78
N LEU A 351 -9.78 -11.65 14.97
CA LEU A 351 -9.35 -10.26 15.18
C LEU A 351 -8.03 -9.94 14.46
N GLN A 352 -7.05 -10.85 14.51
CA GLN A 352 -5.76 -10.66 13.83
C GLN A 352 -5.88 -10.68 12.30
N GLN A 353 -6.78 -11.50 11.76
CA GLN A 353 -6.93 -11.67 10.31
C GLN A 353 -8.03 -10.80 9.71
N ARG A 354 -8.58 -9.83 10.45
CA ARG A 354 -9.73 -9.00 10.06
C ARG A 354 -9.65 -8.47 8.62
N ASP A 355 -8.48 -8.06 8.16
CA ASP A 355 -8.29 -7.46 6.84
C ASP A 355 -8.51 -8.50 5.73
N GLN A 356 -8.06 -9.74 5.94
CA GLN A 356 -8.28 -10.86 5.01
C GLN A 356 -9.76 -11.28 5.01
N ILE A 357 -10.39 -11.30 6.19
CA ILE A 357 -11.82 -11.59 6.33
C ILE A 357 -12.63 -10.56 5.56
N GLN A 358 -12.28 -9.28 5.68
CA GLN A 358 -12.94 -8.18 5.00
C GLN A 358 -12.81 -8.26 3.47
N GLU A 359 -11.61 -8.58 2.95
CA GLU A 359 -11.38 -8.76 1.51
C GLU A 359 -12.23 -9.91 0.95
N ARG A 360 -12.24 -11.06 1.64
CA ARG A 360 -13.07 -12.22 1.27
C ARG A 360 -14.56 -11.94 1.42
N ALA A 361 -14.99 -11.20 2.44
CA ALA A 361 -16.38 -10.80 2.64
C ALA A 361 -16.85 -9.96 1.46
N THR A 362 -16.04 -8.98 1.07
CA THR A 362 -16.33 -8.10 -0.06
C THR A 362 -16.49 -8.91 -1.35
N GLU A 363 -15.60 -9.85 -1.65
CA GLU A 363 -15.70 -10.68 -2.86
C GLU A 363 -16.94 -11.59 -2.86
N ASN A 364 -17.21 -12.27 -1.75
CA ASN A 364 -18.34 -13.20 -1.64
C ASN A 364 -19.68 -12.47 -1.69
N ILE A 365 -19.84 -11.39 -0.90
CA ILE A 365 -21.05 -10.57 -0.89
C ILE A 365 -21.24 -9.91 -2.26
N LYS A 366 -20.17 -9.43 -2.91
CA LYS A 366 -20.25 -8.89 -4.27
C LYS A 366 -20.78 -9.91 -5.27
N SER A 367 -20.24 -11.11 -5.26
CA SER A 367 -20.69 -12.20 -6.14
C SER A 367 -22.19 -12.49 -5.94
N ALA A 368 -22.62 -12.55 -4.67
CA ALA A 368 -23.98 -12.89 -4.33
C ALA A 368 -24.99 -11.75 -4.62
N LEU A 369 -24.62 -10.48 -4.44
CA LEU A 369 -25.47 -9.32 -4.73
C LEU A 369 -25.63 -9.04 -6.23
N ASN A 370 -24.64 -9.42 -7.06
CA ASN A 370 -24.75 -9.29 -8.52
C ASN A 370 -25.95 -10.08 -9.10
N ALA A 371 -26.35 -11.18 -8.44
CA ALA A 371 -27.54 -11.94 -8.81
C ALA A 371 -28.83 -11.11 -8.70
N TYR A 372 -28.86 -10.15 -7.77
CA TYR A 372 -29.96 -9.22 -7.53
C TYR A 372 -29.81 -7.89 -8.31
N GLY A 373 -28.75 -7.73 -9.11
CA GLY A 373 -28.50 -6.45 -9.81
C GLY A 373 -28.02 -5.33 -8.88
N VAL A 374 -27.41 -5.70 -7.76
CA VAL A 374 -26.83 -4.76 -6.79
C VAL A 374 -25.32 -4.96 -6.78
N GLU A 375 -24.57 -3.87 -6.89
CA GLU A 375 -23.11 -3.90 -6.87
C GLU A 375 -22.63 -3.65 -5.44
N ALA A 376 -21.87 -4.59 -4.88
CA ALA A 376 -21.17 -4.35 -3.62
C ALA A 376 -19.89 -3.56 -3.91
N VAL A 377 -19.79 -2.36 -3.32
CA VAL A 377 -18.59 -1.51 -3.42
C VAL A 377 -17.55 -1.95 -2.40
N GLY A 378 -17.98 -2.24 -1.17
CA GLY A 378 -17.11 -2.72 -0.10
C GLY A 378 -17.88 -3.17 1.13
N THR A 379 -17.34 -4.17 1.81
CA THR A 379 -17.77 -4.62 3.14
C THR A 379 -16.66 -4.29 4.12
N PHE A 380 -16.97 -3.63 5.24
CA PHE A 380 -15.99 -3.17 6.22
C PHE A 380 -16.35 -3.65 7.62
N ILE A 381 -15.36 -4.13 8.38
CA ILE A 381 -15.52 -4.48 9.79
C ILE A 381 -15.02 -3.31 10.63
N ASN A 382 -15.92 -2.67 11.37
CA ASN A 382 -15.60 -1.44 12.13
C ASN A 382 -15.07 -1.78 13.52
N GLU A 383 -15.93 -2.35 14.35
CA GLU A 383 -15.64 -2.69 15.74
C GLU A 383 -15.90 -4.17 16.00
N ILE A 384 -15.05 -4.81 16.79
CA ILE A 384 -15.19 -6.19 17.25
C ILE A 384 -15.27 -6.15 18.78
N ALA A 385 -16.48 -6.26 19.31
CA ALA A 385 -16.73 -6.27 20.75
C ALA A 385 -16.57 -7.70 21.28
N LEU A 386 -15.49 -7.90 22.03
CA LEU A 386 -15.15 -9.20 22.62
C LEU A 386 -15.72 -9.38 24.03
N PRO A 387 -15.91 -10.64 24.49
CA PRO A 387 -16.23 -10.94 25.88
C PRO A 387 -15.27 -10.26 26.85
N ALA A 388 -15.78 -9.81 28.00
CA ALA A 388 -14.97 -9.21 29.06
C ALA A 388 -13.78 -10.11 29.49
N GLU A 389 -13.98 -11.43 29.42
CA GLU A 389 -12.98 -12.46 29.67
C GLU A 389 -11.80 -12.44 28.68
N LEU A 390 -11.92 -11.82 27.51
CA LEU A 390 -10.85 -11.74 26.51
C LEU A 390 -10.36 -10.31 26.29
N GLN A 391 -11.12 -9.30 26.74
CA GLN A 391 -10.72 -7.90 26.68
C GLN A 391 -9.39 -7.65 27.40
N HIS A 392 -9.13 -8.34 28.51
CA HIS A 392 -7.87 -8.24 29.25
C HIS A 392 -6.66 -8.86 28.53
N LEU A 393 -6.87 -9.70 27.51
CA LEU A 393 -5.81 -10.30 26.70
C LEU A 393 -5.41 -9.42 25.50
N ILE A 394 -6.26 -8.46 25.11
CA ILE A 394 -6.10 -7.64 23.90
C ILE A 394 -5.86 -6.17 24.20
N GLN A 395 -6.16 -5.71 25.43
CA GLN A 395 -5.51 -4.50 25.91
C GLN A 395 -4.01 -4.75 25.83
N ALA A 396 -3.39 -4.28 24.74
CA ALA A 396 -1.96 -4.06 24.70
C ALA A 396 -1.69 -3.32 25.99
N PRO A 397 -0.94 -3.93 26.93
CA PRO A 397 -0.59 -3.20 28.12
C PRO A 397 0.01 -1.91 27.59
N THR A 398 -0.46 -0.76 28.04
CA THR A 398 0.43 0.39 28.07
C THR A 398 1.54 -0.09 28.99
N ILE A 399 2.58 -0.68 28.40
CA ILE A 399 3.72 -1.23 29.12
C ILE A 399 4.33 0.00 29.74
N LYS A 400 3.93 0.30 30.98
CA LYS A 400 4.63 1.24 31.82
C LYS A 400 6.03 0.70 31.90
N ASP A 401 6.92 1.41 31.23
CA ASP A 401 8.30 1.04 31.06
C ASP A 401 8.98 1.19 32.41
N ASN A 402 8.88 0.16 33.25
CA ASN A 402 9.40 0.11 34.62
C ASN A 402 10.93 -0.04 34.65
N LEU A 403 11.60 0.17 33.52
CA LEU A 403 13.05 0.10 33.38
C LEU A 403 13.69 1.44 33.75
N ASN A 404 14.75 1.39 34.55
CA ASN A 404 15.55 2.59 34.86
C ASN A 404 16.40 3.00 33.66
N SER A 405 16.83 4.28 33.59
CA SER A 405 17.62 4.80 32.46
C SER A 405 18.88 3.99 32.16
N LEU A 406 19.54 3.47 33.20
CA LEU A 406 20.72 2.60 33.06
C LEU A 406 20.37 1.28 32.36
N GLU A 407 19.27 0.64 32.74
CA GLU A 407 18.82 -0.61 32.11
C GLU A 407 18.48 -0.37 30.64
N LYS A 408 17.83 0.76 30.32
CA LYS A 408 17.54 1.12 28.93
C LYS A 408 18.82 1.30 28.11
N LEU A 409 19.84 1.95 28.66
CA LEU A 409 21.14 2.11 28.01
C LEU A 409 21.82 0.75 27.77
N LEU A 410 21.78 -0.15 28.75
CA LEU A 410 22.36 -1.49 28.63
C LEU A 410 21.64 -2.33 27.57
N LEU A 411 20.31 -2.35 27.59
CA LEU A 411 19.51 -3.07 26.58
C LEU A 411 19.73 -2.51 25.17
N TRP A 412 19.85 -1.18 25.05
CA TRP A 412 20.18 -0.52 23.79
C TRP A 412 21.58 -0.89 23.28
N SER A 413 22.55 -1.00 24.19
CA SER A 413 23.92 -1.44 23.89
C SER A 413 23.95 -2.88 23.39
N ALA A 414 23.08 -3.74 23.92
CA ALA A 414 22.89 -5.11 23.45
C ALA A 414 22.10 -5.23 22.12
N GLY A 415 21.64 -4.10 21.56
CA GLY A 415 20.83 -4.09 20.34
C GLY A 415 19.43 -4.70 20.52
N ALA A 416 18.87 -4.65 21.73
CA ALA A 416 17.56 -5.18 22.03
C ALA A 416 16.48 -4.10 22.18
N ASP A 417 15.24 -4.44 21.83
CA ASP A 417 14.09 -3.57 22.01
C ASP A 417 13.66 -3.59 23.49
N HIS A 418 13.91 -2.48 24.18
CA HIS A 418 13.58 -2.29 25.58
C HIS A 418 12.06 -2.39 25.86
N HIS A 419 11.20 -2.03 24.92
CA HIS A 419 9.74 -2.12 25.11
C HIS A 419 9.26 -3.56 25.18
N ILE A 420 9.85 -4.47 24.41
CA ILE A 420 9.53 -5.90 24.45
C ILE A 420 10.09 -6.51 25.74
N LEU A 421 11.33 -6.16 26.11
CA LEU A 421 11.98 -6.69 27.31
C LEU A 421 11.41 -6.14 28.62
N ALA A 422 10.69 -5.01 28.59
CA ALA A 422 9.97 -4.45 29.73
C ALA A 422 8.78 -5.33 30.17
N GLN A 423 8.29 -6.22 29.30
CA GLN A 423 7.20 -7.15 29.57
C GLN A 423 7.59 -8.20 30.64
N LYS A 424 6.62 -8.68 31.42
CA LYS A 424 6.85 -9.62 32.53
C LYS A 424 7.28 -11.01 32.02
N GLU A 425 6.79 -11.37 30.85
CA GLU A 425 7.06 -12.60 30.10
C GLU A 425 8.53 -12.69 29.68
N CYS A 426 9.21 -11.55 29.59
CA CYS A 426 10.59 -11.43 29.14
C CYS A 426 11.61 -11.21 30.27
N LEU A 427 11.25 -11.40 31.55
CA LEU A 427 12.16 -11.15 32.68
C LEU A 427 13.49 -11.92 32.57
N THR A 428 13.43 -13.20 32.20
CA THR A 428 14.63 -14.04 32.04
C THR A 428 15.51 -13.57 30.88
N GLU A 429 14.90 -13.08 29.80
CA GLU A 429 15.62 -12.53 28.64
C GLU A 429 16.22 -11.16 28.93
N ARG A 430 15.53 -10.34 29.73
CA ARG A 430 16.02 -9.02 30.16
C ARG A 430 17.40 -9.14 30.82
N TYR A 431 17.56 -10.05 31.79
CA TYR A 431 18.86 -10.24 32.45
C TYR A 431 19.96 -10.65 31.47
N LYS A 432 19.66 -11.51 30.50
CA LYS A 432 20.63 -11.93 29.46
C LYS A 432 21.06 -10.75 28.59
N TYR A 433 20.10 -9.97 28.08
CA TYR A 433 20.41 -8.82 27.23
C TYR A 433 21.08 -7.68 28.03
N THR A 434 20.72 -7.48 29.30
CA THR A 434 21.44 -6.55 30.18
C THR A 434 22.89 -6.98 30.40
N ALA A 435 23.15 -8.28 30.60
CA ALA A 435 24.52 -8.81 30.72
C ALA A 435 25.33 -8.61 29.43
N ILE A 436 24.72 -8.89 28.26
CA ILE A 436 25.33 -8.62 26.94
C ILE A 436 25.63 -7.13 26.76
N GLY A 437 24.72 -6.24 27.15
CA GLY A 437 24.94 -4.80 27.07
C GLY A 437 26.04 -4.31 28.00
N THR A 438 26.15 -4.94 29.17
CA THR A 438 27.20 -4.63 30.16
C THR A 438 28.57 -4.99 29.63
N THR A 439 28.73 -6.15 28.98
CA THR A 439 30.01 -6.55 28.40
C THR A 439 30.43 -5.63 27.25
N VAL A 440 29.50 -5.18 26.40
CA VAL A 440 29.78 -4.20 25.33
C VAL A 440 30.20 -2.84 25.87
N LEU A 441 29.60 -2.37 26.97
CA LEU A 441 30.07 -1.13 27.60
C LEU A 441 31.44 -1.31 28.27
N LEU A 442 31.72 -2.51 28.80
CA LEU A 442 33.02 -2.83 29.38
C LEU A 442 34.12 -2.84 28.30
N THR A 443 33.89 -3.45 27.14
CA THR A 443 34.83 -3.46 25.99
C THR A 443 35.05 -2.06 25.43
N SER A 444 33.99 -1.27 25.31
CA SER A 444 34.08 0.14 24.94
C SER A 444 34.92 0.95 25.95
N THR A 445 34.76 0.70 27.25
CA THR A 445 35.51 1.39 28.30
C THR A 445 37.00 1.01 28.27
N THR A 446 37.33 -0.27 28.10
CA THR A 446 38.73 -0.73 27.97
C THR A 446 39.37 -0.17 26.69
N ALA A 447 38.61 -0.04 25.60
CA ALA A 447 39.06 0.60 24.37
C ALA A 447 39.41 2.10 24.54
N ILE A 448 38.72 2.84 25.43
CA ILE A 448 39.09 4.24 25.75
C ILE A 448 40.52 4.29 26.28
N PHE A 449 40.82 3.45 27.29
CA PHE A 449 42.14 3.44 27.93
C PHE A 449 43.23 2.89 27.00
N SER A 450 42.93 1.84 26.25
CA SER A 450 43.86 1.25 25.28
C SER A 450 44.19 2.21 24.13
N GLY A 451 43.16 2.71 23.43
CA GLY A 451 43.32 3.65 22.32
C GLY A 451 43.92 4.98 22.76
N GLY A 452 43.50 5.49 23.93
CA GLY A 452 44.08 6.68 24.52
C GLY A 452 45.57 6.55 24.79
N TYR A 453 46.00 5.42 25.38
CA TYR A 453 47.42 5.14 25.60
C TYR A 453 48.20 4.99 24.28
N ALA A 454 47.68 4.25 23.30
CA ALA A 454 48.32 4.13 22.00
C ALA A 454 48.55 5.51 21.35
N LEU A 455 47.52 6.36 21.33
CA LEU A 455 47.64 7.71 20.79
C LEU A 455 48.57 8.61 21.60
N TYR A 456 48.65 8.41 22.92
CA TYR A 456 49.64 9.10 23.74
C TYR A 456 51.06 8.74 23.33
N THR A 457 51.34 7.45 23.09
CA THR A 457 52.67 7.01 22.66
C THR A 457 53.08 7.50 21.27
N VAL A 458 52.12 7.85 20.41
CA VAL A 458 52.38 8.34 19.04
C VAL A 458 52.47 9.86 18.98
N PHE A 459 51.54 10.57 19.63
CA PHE A 459 51.41 12.02 19.50
C PHE A 459 51.96 12.82 20.70
N GLY A 460 52.25 12.17 21.83
CA GLY A 460 52.77 12.81 23.05
C GLY A 460 51.82 13.83 23.71
N SER A 461 50.59 13.98 23.20
CA SER A 461 49.62 14.97 23.67
C SER A 461 48.47 14.32 24.42
N VAL A 462 48.32 14.65 25.71
CA VAL A 462 47.23 14.16 26.56
C VAL A 462 45.86 14.54 25.98
N ALA A 463 45.73 15.75 25.41
CA ALA A 463 44.48 16.20 24.79
C ALA A 463 44.12 15.34 23.56
N ALA A 464 45.10 15.07 22.70
CA ALA A 464 44.90 14.20 21.52
C ALA A 464 44.55 12.76 21.94
N SER A 465 45.17 12.25 23.00
CA SER A 465 44.88 10.94 23.58
C SER A 465 43.48 10.81 24.14
N CYS A 466 42.98 11.82 24.86
CA CYS A 466 41.62 11.80 25.39
C CYS A 466 40.58 11.81 24.26
N VAL A 467 40.73 12.71 23.29
CA VAL A 467 39.80 12.83 22.16
C VAL A 467 39.83 11.57 21.30
N GLY A 468 41.01 11.10 20.93
CA GLY A 468 41.12 9.93 20.08
C GLY A 468 40.79 8.62 20.80
N GLY A 469 41.00 8.53 22.12
CA GLY A 469 40.54 7.40 22.93
C GLY A 469 39.01 7.29 22.97
N ILE A 470 38.31 8.41 23.15
CA ILE A 470 36.83 8.45 23.06
C ILE A 470 36.36 8.08 21.65
N PHE A 471 37.02 8.61 20.62
CA PHE A 471 36.70 8.29 19.23
C PHE A 471 36.90 6.80 18.93
N TRP A 472 38.01 6.21 19.36
CA TRP A 472 38.29 4.79 19.20
C TRP A 472 37.27 3.91 19.95
N SER A 473 36.92 4.30 21.18
CA SER A 473 35.87 3.64 21.95
C SER A 473 34.50 3.68 21.29
N PHE A 474 34.15 4.81 20.65
CA PHE A 474 32.92 4.92 19.89
C PHE A 474 32.91 3.98 18.68
N ILE A 475 34.05 3.82 18.00
CA ILE A 475 34.21 2.84 16.90
C ILE A 475 34.01 1.41 17.43
N VAL A 476 34.70 1.02 18.49
CA VAL A 476 34.58 -0.32 19.10
C VAL A 476 33.15 -0.58 19.56
N PHE A 477 32.53 0.37 20.27
CA PHE A 477 31.14 0.25 20.73
C PHE A 477 30.15 0.03 19.58
N ASN A 478 30.27 0.79 18.48
CA ASN A 478 29.38 0.64 17.33
C ASN A 478 29.62 -0.68 16.60
N LEU A 479 30.87 -1.12 16.47
CA LEU A 479 31.20 -2.41 15.86
C LEU A 479 30.63 -3.56 16.69
N ASP A 480 30.86 -3.59 18.00
CA ASP A 480 30.32 -4.62 18.91
C ASP A 480 28.79 -4.67 18.86
N ARG A 481 28.15 -3.51 18.94
CA ARG A 481 26.69 -3.38 18.84
C ARG A 481 26.16 -3.86 17.49
N PHE A 482 26.84 -3.52 16.39
CA PHE A 482 26.49 -3.98 15.04
C PHE A 482 26.65 -5.51 14.89
N LEU A 483 27.70 -6.08 15.47
CA LEU A 483 27.94 -7.52 15.47
C LEU A 483 26.82 -8.28 16.21
N ILE A 484 26.27 -7.71 17.29
CA ILE A 484 25.14 -8.30 18.03
C ILE A 484 23.82 -8.16 17.26
N LEU A 485 23.54 -6.97 16.70
CA LEU A 485 22.31 -6.67 15.94
C LEU A 485 22.16 -7.52 14.68
N SER A 486 23.27 -7.78 13.99
CA SER A 486 23.28 -8.58 12.76
C SER A 486 23.06 -10.09 13.01
N SER A 487 23.08 -10.54 14.26
CA SER A 487 22.90 -11.95 14.64
C SER A 487 21.45 -12.33 14.95
N LYS A 488 20.53 -12.05 14.01
CA LYS A 488 19.11 -12.45 14.14
C LYS A 488 18.90 -13.91 13.70
N ARG A 489 18.24 -14.72 14.53
CA ARG A 489 17.87 -16.11 14.18
C ARG A 489 16.54 -16.15 13.41
N LYS A 490 16.60 -16.19 12.08
CA LYS A 490 15.42 -16.42 11.22
C LYS A 490 14.97 -17.88 11.26
N LYS A 491 13.66 -18.10 11.07
CA LYS A 491 13.04 -19.43 10.97
C LYS A 491 13.64 -20.21 9.79
N SER A 492 14.13 -21.42 10.07
CA SER A 492 14.89 -22.25 9.15
C SER A 492 14.00 -22.96 8.13
N GLU A 493 14.21 -22.70 6.85
CA GLU A 493 14.14 -23.74 5.82
C GLU A 493 15.49 -24.48 5.78
N SER A 494 15.52 -25.74 5.34
CA SER A 494 16.59 -26.71 5.65
C SER A 494 18.01 -26.36 5.15
N ASN A 495 18.16 -25.40 4.22
CA ASN A 495 19.46 -24.94 3.71
C ASN A 495 20.09 -23.77 4.51
N LEU A 496 19.41 -23.22 5.53
CA LEU A 496 19.85 -21.99 6.22
C LEU A 496 20.86 -22.19 7.37
N LYS A 497 21.09 -23.42 7.88
CA LYS A 497 22.04 -23.66 8.98
C LYS A 497 23.48 -23.27 8.59
N LEU A 498 23.87 -23.49 7.33
CA LEU A 498 25.20 -23.14 6.83
C LEU A 498 25.41 -21.62 6.76
N SER A 499 24.38 -20.85 6.36
CA SER A 499 24.44 -19.39 6.31
C SER A 499 24.57 -18.75 7.70
N PHE A 500 23.89 -19.31 8.71
CA PHE A 500 23.99 -18.87 10.09
C PHE A 500 25.38 -19.14 10.69
N ILE A 501 25.94 -20.34 10.43
CA ILE A 501 27.28 -20.71 10.89
C ILE A 501 28.35 -19.87 10.19
N ALA A 502 28.26 -19.66 8.88
CA ALA A 502 29.20 -18.84 8.11
C ALA A 502 29.16 -17.35 8.50
N ALA A 503 27.97 -16.79 8.73
CA ALA A 503 27.84 -15.41 9.21
C ALA A 503 28.38 -15.24 10.64
N THR A 504 28.29 -16.28 11.47
CA THR A 504 28.82 -16.26 12.85
C THR A 504 30.35 -16.42 12.88
N SER A 505 30.92 -17.28 12.04
CA SER A 505 32.37 -17.54 12.02
C SER A 505 33.17 -16.31 11.58
N LEU A 506 32.73 -15.61 10.53
CA LEU A 506 33.36 -14.36 10.08
C LEU A 506 33.37 -13.29 11.19
N ARG A 507 32.34 -13.26 12.03
CA ARG A 507 32.24 -12.31 13.16
C ARG A 507 33.20 -12.65 14.30
N LEU A 508 33.36 -13.94 14.58
CA LEU A 508 34.33 -14.39 15.58
C LEU A 508 35.76 -14.02 15.17
N VAL A 509 36.08 -14.07 13.87
CA VAL A 509 37.36 -13.57 13.33
C VAL A 509 37.53 -12.07 13.57
N ILE A 510 36.49 -11.27 13.30
CA ILE A 510 36.55 -9.80 13.53
C ILE A 510 36.73 -9.48 15.02
N ALA A 511 35.98 -10.14 15.91
CA ALA A 511 36.11 -9.96 17.36
C ALA A 511 37.51 -10.35 17.86
N LEU A 512 38.07 -11.46 17.35
CA LEU A 512 39.46 -11.86 17.64
C LEU A 512 40.46 -10.79 17.18
N LEU A 513 40.31 -10.26 15.97
CA LEU A 513 41.19 -9.20 15.47
C LEU A 513 41.11 -7.93 16.31
N LEU A 514 39.90 -7.47 16.64
CA LEU A 514 39.70 -6.29 17.49
C LEU A 514 40.27 -6.49 18.89
N SER A 515 40.07 -7.65 19.49
CA SER A 515 40.62 -7.96 20.82
C SER A 515 42.15 -7.89 20.85
N PHE A 516 42.82 -8.35 19.79
CA PHE A 516 44.28 -8.27 19.67
C PHE A 516 44.74 -6.82 19.54
N VAL A 517 44.04 -6.02 18.74
CA VAL A 517 44.33 -4.58 18.56
C VAL A 517 44.16 -3.82 19.89
N VAL A 518 43.11 -4.12 20.65
CA VAL A 518 42.86 -3.48 21.96
C VAL A 518 43.83 -3.96 23.03
N ALA A 519 44.29 -5.22 22.98
CA ALA A 519 45.22 -5.76 23.96
C ALA A 519 46.63 -5.14 23.88
N LYS A 520 47.15 -4.89 22.67
CA LYS A 520 48.56 -4.48 22.48
C LYS A 520 48.97 -3.21 23.24
N PRO A 521 48.22 -2.09 23.18
CA PRO A 521 48.57 -0.90 23.95
C PRO A 521 48.53 -1.15 25.46
N LEU A 522 47.58 -1.95 25.95
CA LEU A 522 47.48 -2.28 27.37
C LEU A 522 48.63 -3.18 27.84
N GLU A 523 49.08 -4.12 27.00
CA GLU A 523 50.28 -4.93 27.26
C GLU A 523 51.52 -4.03 27.38
N LEU A 524 51.70 -3.10 26.44
CA LEU A 524 52.79 -2.12 26.48
C LEU A 524 52.74 -1.22 27.72
N ARG A 525 51.53 -0.91 28.22
CA ARG A 525 51.37 -0.13 29.45
C ARG A 525 51.70 -0.96 30.69
N LEU A 526 51.28 -2.22 30.72
CA LEU A 526 51.51 -3.11 31.86
C LEU A 526 53.01 -3.39 32.07
N PHE A 527 53.73 -3.62 30.96
CA PHE A 527 55.17 -3.90 30.95
C PHE A 527 56.03 -2.66 30.72
N GLU A 528 55.52 -1.46 30.97
CA GLU A 528 56.23 -0.21 30.66
C GLU A 528 57.61 -0.17 31.34
N LYS A 529 57.73 -0.67 32.58
CA LYS A 529 58.99 -0.68 33.32
C LYS A 529 60.01 -1.63 32.69
N GLU A 530 59.58 -2.84 32.37
CA GLU A 530 60.39 -3.90 31.77
C GLU A 530 60.84 -3.50 30.36
N ILE A 531 59.93 -2.93 29.57
CA ILE A 531 60.20 -2.40 28.22
C ILE A 531 61.22 -1.26 28.29
N ASN A 532 61.02 -0.28 29.18
CA ASN A 532 61.95 0.83 29.33
C ASN A 532 63.36 0.36 29.75
N GLN A 533 63.45 -0.67 30.60
CA GLN A 533 64.72 -1.30 30.96
C GLN A 533 65.38 -2.00 29.77
N LYS A 534 64.61 -2.77 28.99
CA LYS A 534 65.13 -3.45 27.79
C LYS A 534 65.57 -2.47 26.71
N ILE A 535 64.80 -1.41 26.46
CA ILE A 535 65.18 -0.33 25.53
C ILE A 535 66.46 0.34 26.02
N LYS A 536 66.59 0.61 27.33
CA LYS A 536 67.83 1.17 27.88
C LYS A 536 69.03 0.24 27.62
N GLN A 537 68.88 -1.05 27.87
CA GLN A 537 69.92 -2.04 27.61
C GLN A 537 70.28 -2.10 26.11
N GLN A 538 69.29 -2.08 25.22
CA GLN A 538 69.52 -2.04 23.77
C GLN A 538 70.25 -0.76 23.33
N LYS A 539 69.90 0.40 23.89
CA LYS A 539 70.61 1.66 23.65
C LYS A 539 72.07 1.57 24.12
N ASP A 540 72.32 0.97 25.29
CA ASP A 540 73.68 0.76 25.82
C ASP A 540 74.51 -0.18 24.93
N ASP A 541 73.90 -1.26 24.44
CA ASP A 541 74.58 -2.23 23.58
C ASP A 541 74.82 -1.68 22.16
N ALA A 542 73.84 -0.95 21.58
CA ALA A 542 74.01 -0.24 20.31
C ALA A 542 75.10 0.84 20.41
N ARG A 543 75.19 1.55 21.55
CA ARG A 543 76.26 2.51 21.81
C ARG A 543 77.63 1.84 21.85
N LYS A 544 77.77 0.69 22.52
CA LYS A 544 79.02 -0.08 22.52
C LYS A 544 79.39 -0.56 21.12
N GLU A 545 78.39 -0.99 20.35
CA GLU A 545 78.59 -1.49 18.99
C GLU A 545 79.08 -0.39 18.04
N LYS A 546 78.36 0.74 17.95
CA LYS A 546 78.76 1.88 17.09
C LYS A 546 80.15 2.41 17.41
N VAL A 547 80.52 2.51 18.69
CA VAL A 547 81.87 2.97 19.09
C VAL A 547 82.94 1.91 18.79
N SER A 548 82.56 0.63 18.65
CA SER A 548 83.49 -0.46 18.30
C SER A 548 83.68 -0.69 16.81
N GLU A 549 82.78 -0.21 15.94
CA GLU A 549 82.83 -0.43 14.49
C GLU A 549 84.17 0.01 13.84
N PRO A 550 84.69 1.23 14.08
CA PRO A 550 85.96 1.66 13.47
C PRO A 550 87.15 0.80 13.92
N ILE A 551 87.10 0.26 15.14
CA ILE A 551 88.13 -0.63 15.68
C ILE A 551 88.05 -2.00 14.98
N LYS A 552 86.84 -2.54 14.81
CA LYS A 552 86.62 -3.83 14.12
C LYS A 552 87.10 -3.79 12.67
N GLU A 553 86.84 -2.69 11.95
CA GLU A 553 87.32 -2.49 10.56
C GLU A 553 88.84 -2.49 10.49
N LEU A 554 89.51 -1.72 11.35
CA LEU A 554 90.97 -1.66 11.41
C LEU A 554 91.61 -2.99 11.84
N GLU A 555 91.00 -3.74 12.77
CA GLU A 555 91.46 -5.07 13.17
C GLU A 555 91.38 -6.08 12.02
N GLN A 556 90.34 -6.01 11.18
CA GLN A 556 90.25 -6.82 9.97
C GLN A 556 91.32 -6.46 8.95
N GLU A 557 91.58 -5.17 8.73
CA GLU A 557 92.64 -4.70 7.84
C GLU A 557 94.04 -5.13 8.33
N ILE A 558 94.32 -5.00 9.63
CA ILE A 558 95.58 -5.47 10.23
C ILE A 558 95.73 -6.98 10.08
N LYS A 559 94.64 -7.75 10.25
CA LYS A 559 94.68 -9.21 10.04
C LYS A 559 95.06 -9.55 8.59
N ALA A 560 94.50 -8.84 7.61
CA ALA A 560 94.84 -9.01 6.20
C ALA A 560 96.30 -8.61 5.92
N LEU A 561 96.73 -7.45 6.41
CA LEU A 561 98.12 -6.98 6.27
C LEU A 561 99.13 -7.90 6.95
N ASN A 562 98.81 -8.46 8.11
CA ASN A 562 99.68 -9.42 8.80
C ASN A 562 99.79 -10.74 8.05
N GLN A 563 98.73 -11.20 7.37
CA GLN A 563 98.82 -12.37 6.48
C GLN A 563 99.78 -12.10 5.32
N GLU A 564 99.67 -10.94 4.68
CA GLU A 564 100.55 -10.53 3.58
C GLU A 564 101.99 -10.33 4.06
N LYS A 565 102.18 -9.61 5.17
CA LYS A 565 103.48 -9.42 5.83
C LYS A 565 104.16 -10.73 6.18
N ASN A 566 103.42 -11.72 6.71
CA ASN A 566 103.98 -13.03 7.05
C ASN A 566 104.40 -13.81 5.80
N LYS A 567 103.69 -13.66 4.67
CA LYS A 567 104.09 -14.24 3.40
C LYS A 567 105.43 -13.66 2.93
N TYR A 568 105.55 -12.33 2.89
CA TYR A 568 106.81 -11.66 2.54
C TYR A 568 107.93 -11.94 3.53
N LYS A 569 107.63 -12.12 4.82
CA LYS A 569 108.59 -12.54 5.83
C LYS A 569 109.18 -13.91 5.51
N ASN A 570 108.33 -14.89 5.22
CA ASN A 570 108.78 -16.24 4.89
C ASN A 570 109.56 -16.24 3.56
N GLU A 571 109.10 -15.52 2.55
CA GLU A 571 109.81 -15.36 1.27
C GLU A 571 111.17 -14.67 1.44
N TRP A 572 111.26 -13.69 2.34
CA TRP A 572 112.51 -13.03 2.68
C TRP A 572 113.48 -13.97 3.40
N GLU A 573 113.02 -14.71 4.40
CA GLU A 573 113.83 -15.72 5.12
C GLU A 573 114.35 -16.79 4.16
N ASP A 574 113.50 -17.29 3.25
CA ASP A 574 113.88 -18.25 2.21
C ASP A 574 114.92 -17.64 1.23
N ALA A 575 114.70 -16.42 0.74
CA ALA A 575 115.62 -15.75 -0.17
C ALA A 575 116.98 -15.44 0.49
N GLU A 576 116.97 -15.06 1.76
CA GLU A 576 118.18 -14.82 2.54
C GLU A 576 118.97 -16.12 2.77
N ASN A 577 118.28 -17.21 3.09
CA ASN A 577 118.90 -18.54 3.21
C ASN A 577 119.52 -18.99 1.88
N VAL A 578 118.81 -18.82 0.77
CA VAL A 578 119.31 -19.17 -0.58
C VAL A 578 120.52 -18.31 -0.99
N ALA A 579 120.53 -17.03 -0.63
CA ALA A 579 121.68 -16.15 -0.86
C ALA A 579 122.88 -16.56 0.00
N ASN A 580 122.67 -16.87 1.28
CA ASN A 580 123.75 -17.31 2.18
C ASN A 580 124.33 -18.66 1.76
N ALA A 581 123.48 -19.62 1.36
CA ALA A 581 123.91 -20.91 0.84
C ALA A 581 124.75 -20.79 -0.45
N GLU A 582 124.45 -19.82 -1.32
CA GLU A 582 125.29 -19.51 -2.49
C GLU A 582 126.67 -18.98 -2.08
N ALA A 583 126.73 -18.07 -1.10
CA ALA A 583 128.02 -17.55 -0.61
C ALA A 583 128.90 -18.62 0.04
N GLU A 584 128.26 -19.55 0.75
CA GLU A 584 128.91 -20.70 1.40
C GLU A 584 129.25 -21.84 0.41
N GLY A 585 128.78 -21.77 -0.84
CA GLY A 585 129.00 -22.78 -1.87
C GLY A 585 128.22 -24.08 -1.66
N THR A 586 127.18 -24.09 -0.82
CA THR A 586 126.38 -25.28 -0.47
C THR A 586 125.20 -25.51 -1.42
N GLN A 587 124.77 -24.49 -2.16
CA GLN A 587 123.65 -24.56 -3.10
C GLN A 587 123.90 -23.63 -4.32
N GLY A 588 123.33 -23.94 -5.49
CA GLY A 588 123.47 -23.12 -6.70
C GLY A 588 124.75 -23.38 -7.51
N THR A 589 125.61 -22.37 -7.70
CA THR A 589 126.84 -22.53 -8.52
C THR A 589 127.91 -23.43 -7.88
N GLY A 590 127.79 -23.70 -6.58
CA GLY A 590 128.74 -24.55 -5.83
C GLY A 590 130.12 -23.94 -5.63
N GLN A 591 130.29 -22.65 -5.96
CA GLN A 591 131.55 -21.92 -5.76
C GLN A 591 131.52 -21.13 -4.46
N PHE A 592 132.58 -21.25 -3.67
CA PHE A 592 132.72 -20.49 -2.44
C PHE A 592 133.04 -19.02 -2.74
N GLY A 593 132.25 -18.09 -2.16
CA GLY A 593 132.48 -16.64 -2.26
C GLY A 593 131.33 -15.83 -2.84
N LYS A 594 131.44 -14.50 -2.73
CA LYS A 594 130.38 -13.54 -3.10
C LYS A 594 130.45 -13.14 -4.57
N GLY A 595 130.01 -14.03 -5.46
CA GLY A 595 129.96 -13.81 -6.92
C GLY A 595 128.77 -12.97 -7.40
N ILE A 596 128.62 -12.84 -8.74
CA ILE A 596 127.51 -12.09 -9.37
C ILE A 596 126.15 -12.70 -9.01
N VAL A 597 126.04 -14.03 -9.03
CA VAL A 597 124.81 -14.77 -8.68
C VAL A 597 124.41 -14.54 -7.21
N TYR A 598 125.39 -14.48 -6.30
CA TYR A 598 125.13 -14.10 -4.90
C TYR A 598 124.59 -12.67 -4.80
N LYS A 599 125.16 -11.73 -5.56
CA LYS A 599 124.73 -10.32 -5.55
C LYS A 599 123.29 -10.17 -6.05
N ASP A 600 122.91 -10.87 -7.12
CA ASP A 600 121.54 -10.84 -7.64
C ASP A 600 120.54 -11.46 -6.66
N LYS A 601 120.87 -12.60 -6.04
CA LYS A 601 120.06 -13.23 -4.98
C LYS A 601 119.94 -12.36 -3.74
N ARG A 602 121.01 -11.65 -3.37
CA ARG A 602 121.02 -10.71 -2.24
C ARG A 602 120.17 -9.47 -2.53
N ASN A 603 120.27 -8.91 -3.74
CA ASN A 603 119.42 -7.80 -4.16
C ASN A 603 117.94 -8.20 -4.12
N TYR A 604 117.59 -9.40 -4.60
CA TYR A 604 116.23 -9.94 -4.49
C TYR A 604 115.78 -10.06 -3.03
N ALA A 605 116.63 -10.62 -2.14
CA ALA A 605 116.31 -10.70 -0.71
C ALA A 605 116.13 -9.30 -0.07
N ASP A 606 116.95 -8.32 -0.46
CA ASP A 606 116.84 -6.94 0.03
C ASP A 606 115.58 -6.23 -0.53
N GLU A 607 115.14 -6.54 -1.75
CA GLU A 607 113.86 -6.05 -2.32
C GLU A 607 112.64 -6.59 -1.54
N ILE A 608 112.59 -7.90 -1.29
CA ILE A 608 111.52 -8.52 -0.49
C ILE A 608 111.52 -7.98 0.94
N LYS A 609 112.72 -7.73 1.51
CA LYS A 609 112.87 -7.09 2.82
C LYS A 609 112.27 -5.67 2.85
N GLN A 610 112.42 -4.87 1.79
CA GLN A 610 111.79 -3.56 1.72
C GLN A 610 110.27 -3.66 1.73
N GLN A 611 109.68 -4.62 1.01
CA GLN A 611 108.23 -4.85 1.03
C GLN A 611 107.73 -5.30 2.41
N PHE A 612 108.49 -6.16 3.09
CA PHE A 612 108.20 -6.54 4.49
C PHE A 612 108.22 -5.33 5.43
N ILE A 613 109.24 -4.46 5.33
CA ILE A 613 109.37 -3.24 6.16
C ILE A 613 108.22 -2.27 5.88
N GLU A 614 107.82 -2.08 4.62
CA GLU A 614 106.70 -1.23 4.26
C GLU A 614 105.38 -1.73 4.88
N LEU A 615 105.12 -3.04 4.80
CA LEU A 615 103.95 -3.66 5.41
C LEU A 615 104.00 -3.59 6.95
N ASP A 616 105.17 -3.78 7.56
CA ASP A 616 105.36 -3.64 9.01
C ASP A 616 105.04 -2.22 9.50
N ASN A 617 105.47 -1.19 8.76
CA ASN A 617 105.16 0.20 9.06
C ASN A 617 103.66 0.49 8.92
N LYS A 618 102.98 -0.04 7.89
CA LYS A 618 101.53 0.08 7.71
C LYS A 618 100.75 -0.60 8.84
N VAL A 619 101.21 -1.77 9.31
CA VAL A 619 100.62 -2.46 10.47
C VAL A 619 100.79 -1.61 11.73
N LYS A 620 101.99 -1.13 12.03
CA LYS A 620 102.27 -0.28 13.21
C LYS A 620 101.44 1.00 13.22
N GLU A 621 101.32 1.69 12.09
CA GLU A 621 100.50 2.92 11.98
C GLU A 621 99.03 2.64 12.30
N LYS A 622 98.50 1.49 11.86
CA LYS A 622 97.12 1.07 12.16
C LYS A 622 96.96 0.59 13.61
N GLU A 623 97.94 -0.09 14.18
CA GLU A 623 97.96 -0.48 15.60
C GLU A 623 97.95 0.77 16.51
N GLU A 624 98.76 1.79 16.21
CA GLU A 624 98.74 3.06 16.92
C GLU A 624 97.40 3.79 16.80
N LYS A 625 96.77 3.76 15.63
CA LYS A 625 95.41 4.29 15.42
C LYS A 625 94.39 3.53 16.26
N ILE A 626 94.47 2.20 16.34
CA ILE A 626 93.61 1.39 17.19
C ILE A 626 93.79 1.74 18.66
N ASP A 627 95.02 1.89 19.15
CA ASP A 627 95.25 2.20 20.55
C ASP A 627 94.73 3.59 20.93
N LYS A 628 94.86 4.57 20.04
CA LYS A 628 94.21 5.89 20.20
C LYS A 628 92.68 5.75 20.24
N LEU A 629 92.08 5.03 19.29
CA LEU A 629 90.63 4.79 19.26
C LEU A 629 90.13 3.99 20.48
N ARG A 630 90.92 3.07 21.02
CA ARG A 630 90.60 2.31 22.25
C ARG A 630 90.61 3.22 23.47
N GLN A 631 91.55 4.15 23.55
CA GLN A 631 91.59 5.18 24.60
C GLN A 631 90.37 6.11 24.50
N GLU A 632 90.07 6.62 23.30
CA GLU A 632 88.89 7.45 23.05
C GLU A 632 87.59 6.72 23.38
N ARG A 633 87.43 5.46 22.92
CA ARG A 633 86.30 4.60 23.28
C ARG A 633 86.14 4.47 24.79
N ASN A 634 87.22 4.19 25.53
CA ASN A 634 87.14 4.02 26.99
C ASN A 634 86.68 5.31 27.68
N LEU A 635 87.15 6.46 27.22
CA LEU A 635 86.72 7.77 27.71
C LEU A 635 85.24 8.05 27.37
N ILE A 636 84.80 7.70 26.16
CA ILE A 636 83.41 7.86 25.71
C ILE A 636 82.45 6.94 26.50
N LEU A 637 82.85 5.71 26.81
CA LEU A 637 82.03 4.77 27.59
C LEU A 637 81.95 5.13 29.07
N GLN A 638 82.96 5.82 29.62
CA GLN A 638 82.98 6.30 31.01
C GLN A 638 82.33 7.68 31.18
N SER A 639 82.04 8.39 30.08
CA SER A 639 81.43 9.73 30.11
C SER A 639 79.94 9.66 30.48
N PRO A 640 79.44 10.61 31.30
CA PRO A 640 78.01 10.74 31.60
C PRO A 640 77.19 10.90 30.31
N GLU A 641 76.00 10.29 30.25
CA GLU A 641 75.11 10.30 29.07
C GLU A 641 74.85 11.72 28.53
N SER A 642 74.86 12.76 29.37
CA SER A 642 74.61 14.15 28.98
C SER A 642 75.64 14.75 28.03
N ASN A 643 76.87 14.24 27.98
CA ASN A 643 77.95 14.83 27.18
C ASN A 643 77.98 14.30 25.73
N LEU A 644 77.07 13.40 25.36
CA LEU A 644 77.04 12.68 24.08
C LEU A 644 75.73 12.93 23.30
N GLU A 645 75.22 14.15 23.37
CA GLU A 645 73.93 14.52 22.77
C GLU A 645 73.79 14.13 21.31
N GLN A 646 74.84 14.27 20.48
CA GLN A 646 74.77 13.93 19.06
C GLN A 646 74.64 12.42 18.81
N LEU A 647 75.41 11.59 19.53
CA LEU A 647 75.36 10.14 19.42
C LEU A 647 74.03 9.59 19.99
N ASN A 648 73.59 10.15 21.11
CA ASN A 648 72.31 9.79 21.72
C ASN A 648 71.14 10.21 20.83
N GLN A 649 71.17 11.38 20.20
CA GLN A 649 70.12 11.82 19.27
C GLN A 649 69.96 10.89 18.07
N GLU A 650 71.04 10.30 17.57
CA GLU A 650 70.98 9.34 16.48
C GLU A 650 70.41 7.98 16.94
N ILE A 651 70.83 7.49 18.12
CA ILE A 651 70.32 6.24 18.71
C ILE A 651 68.85 6.38 19.16
N ASP A 652 68.48 7.53 19.72
CA ASP A 652 67.13 7.82 20.24
C ASP A 652 66.10 7.94 19.12
N LYS A 653 66.49 8.49 17.95
CA LYS A 653 65.63 8.54 16.76
C LYS A 653 65.19 7.16 16.28
N GLU A 654 66.02 6.14 16.47
CA GLU A 654 65.70 4.76 16.08
C GLU A 654 64.99 3.96 17.19
N SER A 655 65.18 4.34 18.47
CA SER A 655 64.93 3.43 19.61
C SER A 655 63.78 3.80 20.56
N ASP A 656 63.11 4.95 20.43
CA ASP A 656 62.08 5.40 21.40
C ASP A 656 60.63 5.43 20.86
N GLY A 657 60.42 4.97 19.63
CA GLY A 657 59.09 4.95 19.00
C GLY A 657 58.17 3.81 19.49
N PHE A 658 56.89 3.88 19.11
CA PHE A 658 55.90 2.81 19.36
C PHE A 658 56.38 1.43 18.86
N LEU A 659 57.03 1.40 17.70
CA LEU A 659 57.59 0.16 17.13
C LEU A 659 58.71 -0.41 18.00
N ALA A 660 59.63 0.43 18.49
CA ALA A 660 60.71 -0.01 19.36
C ALA A 660 60.17 -0.64 20.67
N ARG A 661 59.08 -0.08 21.21
CA ARG A 661 58.37 -0.65 22.37
C ARG A 661 57.73 -2.00 22.06
N LEU A 662 57.16 -2.19 20.87
CA LEU A 662 56.62 -3.50 20.44
C LEU A 662 57.71 -4.55 20.27
N VAL A 663 58.83 -4.19 19.61
CA VAL A 663 59.98 -5.07 19.42
C VAL A 663 60.58 -5.45 20.77
N ALA A 664 60.80 -4.49 21.66
CA ALA A 664 61.30 -4.74 23.01
C ALA A 664 60.38 -5.68 23.80
N LEU A 665 59.06 -5.52 23.71
CA LEU A 665 58.10 -6.44 24.34
C LEU A 665 58.14 -7.84 23.74
N GLU A 666 58.29 -7.98 22.42
CA GLU A 666 58.42 -9.28 21.76
C GLU A 666 59.72 -10.00 22.16
N GLU A 667 60.84 -9.28 22.22
CA GLU A 667 62.13 -9.77 22.69
C GLU A 667 62.04 -10.24 24.14
N LEU A 668 61.48 -9.42 25.04
CA LEU A 668 61.23 -9.78 26.44
C LEU A 668 60.36 -11.03 26.57
N SER A 669 59.37 -11.19 25.68
CA SER A 669 58.51 -12.37 25.64
C SER A 669 59.23 -13.61 25.09
N LYS A 670 60.31 -13.46 24.33
CA LYS A 670 61.17 -14.58 23.89
C LYS A 670 62.15 -14.98 24.99
N ASP A 671 62.68 -13.99 25.70
CA ASP A 671 63.70 -14.17 26.75
C ASP A 671 63.12 -14.75 28.05
N ASP A 672 61.93 -14.27 28.50
CA ASP A 672 61.30 -14.71 29.75
C ASP A 672 59.96 -15.45 29.51
N PRO A 673 59.87 -16.75 29.85
CA PRO A 673 58.64 -17.52 29.69
C PRO A 673 57.47 -17.00 30.55
N ASN A 674 57.73 -16.32 31.66
CA ASN A 674 56.68 -15.71 32.49
C ASN A 674 56.04 -14.52 31.78
N ILE A 675 56.85 -13.64 31.20
CA ILE A 675 56.37 -12.48 30.42
C ILE A 675 55.54 -12.98 29.24
N ARG A 676 56.01 -14.03 28.54
CA ARG A 676 55.25 -14.67 27.46
C ARG A 676 53.89 -15.19 27.89
N ASN A 677 53.84 -15.91 29.01
CA ASN A 677 52.61 -16.51 29.51
C ASN A 677 51.62 -15.43 29.96
N ILE A 678 52.10 -14.36 30.61
CA ILE A 678 51.28 -13.23 31.01
C ILE A 678 50.76 -12.48 29.77
N ASN A 679 51.59 -12.27 28.75
CA ASN A 679 51.18 -11.67 27.47
C ASN A 679 50.03 -12.46 26.82
N TRP A 680 50.19 -13.79 26.71
CA TRP A 680 49.14 -14.67 26.19
C TRP A 680 47.88 -14.68 27.06
N LEU A 681 48.03 -14.68 28.39
CA LEU A 681 46.91 -14.66 29.33
C LEU A 681 46.09 -13.38 29.21
N ILE A 682 46.73 -12.23 29.06
CA ILE A 682 46.06 -10.93 28.87
C ILE A 682 45.32 -10.90 27.53
N THR A 683 45.99 -11.30 26.45
CA THR A 683 45.34 -11.41 25.13
C THR A 683 44.13 -12.35 25.20
N ALA A 684 44.27 -13.54 25.82
CA ALA A 684 43.18 -14.49 25.96
C ALA A 684 42.01 -13.97 26.83
N LEU A 685 42.30 -13.18 27.86
CA LEU A 685 41.29 -12.52 28.68
C LEU A 685 40.45 -11.54 27.86
N PHE A 686 41.08 -10.66 27.07
CA PHE A 686 40.36 -9.72 26.21
C PHE A 686 39.56 -10.43 25.13
N VAL A 687 40.14 -11.44 24.47
CA VAL A 687 39.42 -12.32 23.54
C VAL A 687 38.16 -12.91 24.17
N THR A 688 38.26 -13.40 25.42
CA THR A 688 37.13 -14.02 26.13
C THR A 688 36.03 -13.02 26.43
N ILE A 689 36.38 -11.81 26.87
CA ILE A 689 35.43 -10.73 27.17
C ILE A 689 34.71 -10.30 25.88
N GLU A 690 35.45 -10.11 24.79
CA GLU A 690 34.95 -9.69 23.48
C GLU A 690 34.03 -10.75 22.82
N ILE A 691 34.36 -12.03 22.96
CA ILE A 691 33.55 -13.12 22.37
C ILE A 691 32.31 -13.46 23.23
N SER A 692 32.30 -13.08 24.51
CA SER A 692 31.21 -13.40 25.45
C SER A 692 29.80 -13.05 24.92
N PRO A 693 29.50 -11.84 24.40
CA PRO A 693 28.22 -11.52 23.77
C PRO A 693 27.76 -12.53 22.72
N ILE A 694 28.68 -12.93 21.85
CA ILE A 694 28.42 -13.86 20.73
C ILE A 694 28.20 -15.26 21.27
N LEU A 695 29.02 -15.69 22.22
CA LEU A 695 28.95 -17.00 22.84
C LEU A 695 27.63 -17.21 23.59
N VAL A 696 27.18 -16.21 24.37
CA VAL A 696 25.89 -16.24 25.06
C VAL A 696 24.73 -16.39 24.07
N LYS A 697 24.79 -15.68 22.94
CA LYS A 697 23.74 -15.71 21.91
C LYS A 697 23.74 -17.03 21.10
N LEU A 698 24.91 -17.66 20.95
CA LEU A 698 25.03 -18.97 20.30
C LEU A 698 24.54 -20.11 21.18
N LEU A 699 24.92 -20.10 22.46
CA LEU A 699 24.57 -21.16 23.42
C LEU A 699 23.12 -21.06 23.92
N SER A 700 22.55 -19.86 23.98
CA SER A 700 21.15 -19.66 24.36
C SER A 700 20.19 -20.14 23.26
N GLY A 701 19.10 -20.82 23.61
CA GLY A 701 17.99 -21.17 22.71
C GLY A 701 17.12 -19.96 22.35
N LYS A 702 16.14 -20.12 21.44
CA LYS A 702 15.13 -19.07 21.15
C LYS A 702 14.33 -18.78 22.42
N GLY A 703 14.31 -17.54 22.87
CA GLY A 703 13.58 -17.08 24.06
C GLY A 703 12.24 -16.39 23.73
N PRO A 704 11.41 -16.07 24.75
CA PRO A 704 10.17 -15.31 24.58
C PRO A 704 10.35 -13.99 23.82
N TYR A 705 11.47 -13.29 24.07
CA TYR A 705 11.82 -12.05 23.37
C TYR A 705 11.94 -12.25 21.85
N ASP A 706 12.59 -13.33 21.39
CA ASP A 706 12.79 -13.58 19.96
C ASP A 706 11.46 -13.82 19.23
N TYR A 707 10.50 -14.50 19.88
CA TYR A 707 9.17 -14.73 19.31
C TYR A 707 8.35 -13.45 19.21
N LEU A 708 8.35 -12.61 20.26
CA LEU A 708 7.65 -11.33 20.27
C LEU A 708 8.25 -10.34 19.28
N LEU A 709 9.58 -10.33 19.14
CA LEU A 709 10.27 -9.53 18.13
C LEU A 709 9.91 -10.00 16.71
N GLU A 710 9.89 -11.30 16.44
CA GLU A 710 9.50 -11.87 15.14
C GLU A 710 8.05 -11.53 14.78
N GLN A 711 7.14 -11.53 15.77
CA GLN A 711 5.75 -11.12 15.58
C GLN A 711 5.63 -9.63 15.25
N LYS A 712 6.32 -8.76 16.00
CA LYS A 712 6.35 -7.31 15.76
C LYS A 712 6.91 -6.99 14.37
N GLU A 713 8.04 -7.58 14.01
CA GLU A 713 8.66 -7.40 12.69
C GLU A 713 7.74 -7.88 11.56
N SER A 714 7.07 -9.02 11.73
CA SER A 714 6.12 -9.53 10.74
C SER A 714 4.92 -8.60 10.55
N GLN A 715 4.42 -8.01 11.63
CA GLN A 715 3.33 -7.04 11.59
C GLN A 715 3.75 -5.73 10.91
N GLU A 716 4.94 -5.22 11.21
CA GLU A 716 5.50 -4.03 10.56
C GLU A 716 5.72 -4.25 9.06
N ILE A 717 6.30 -5.39 8.66
CA ILE A 717 6.48 -5.77 7.25
C ILE A 717 5.13 -5.85 6.54
N TYR A 718 4.12 -6.44 7.18
CA TYR A 718 2.78 -6.52 6.62
C TYR A 718 2.16 -5.14 6.40
N ASN A 719 2.26 -4.26 7.40
CA ASN A 719 1.77 -2.88 7.31
C ASN A 719 2.46 -2.09 6.19
N GLU A 720 3.78 -2.24 6.06
CA GLU A 720 4.58 -1.58 5.04
C GLU A 720 4.25 -2.11 3.64
N TYR A 721 4.09 -3.43 3.49
CA TYR A 721 3.60 -4.05 2.26
C TYR A 721 2.23 -3.50 1.86
N PHE A 722 1.30 -3.38 2.82
CA PHE A 722 -0.02 -2.82 2.57
C PHE A 722 0.03 -1.35 2.14
N ARG A 723 0.89 -0.55 2.79
CA ARG A 723 1.11 0.85 2.43
C ARG A 723 1.63 0.98 0.99
N ILE A 724 2.63 0.18 0.61
CA ILE A 724 3.17 0.14 -0.76
C ILE A 724 2.07 -0.22 -1.76
N LYS A 725 1.26 -1.25 -1.47
CA LYS A 725 0.15 -1.68 -2.33
C LYS A 725 -0.93 -0.59 -2.46
N LYS A 726 -1.21 0.14 -1.39
CA LYS A 726 -2.14 1.30 -1.39
C LYS A 726 -1.61 2.45 -2.25
N GLU A 727 -0.34 2.81 -2.11
CA GLU A 727 0.32 3.86 -2.90
C GLU A 727 0.32 3.49 -4.40
N GLN A 728 0.63 2.22 -4.74
CA GLN A 728 0.55 1.73 -6.13
C GLN A 728 -0.86 1.82 -6.72
N ARG A 729 -1.90 1.45 -5.95
CA ARG A 729 -3.30 1.59 -6.39
C ARG A 729 -3.69 3.06 -6.61
N LEU A 730 -3.19 3.98 -5.76
CA LEU A 730 -3.42 5.41 -5.92
C LEU A 730 -2.79 5.96 -7.21
N GLN A 731 -1.54 5.57 -7.50
CA GLN A 731 -0.83 5.97 -8.72
C GLN A 731 -1.51 5.45 -10.00
N LEU A 732 -2.01 4.20 -9.97
CA LEU A 732 -2.81 3.63 -11.07
C LEU A 732 -4.12 4.39 -11.29
N SER A 733 -4.78 4.82 -10.20
CA SER A 733 -6.00 5.64 -10.25
C SER A 733 -5.74 7.03 -10.83
N GLU A 734 -4.66 7.71 -10.41
CA GLU A 734 -4.28 9.01 -10.97
C GLU A 734 -3.88 8.92 -12.45
N GLY A 735 -3.17 7.84 -12.84
CA GLY A 735 -2.83 7.57 -14.24
C GLY A 735 -4.06 7.34 -15.11
N ALA A 736 -5.05 6.60 -14.60
CA ALA A 736 -6.34 6.41 -15.29
C ALA A 736 -7.11 7.74 -15.41
N SER A 737 -7.15 8.55 -14.35
CA SER A 737 -7.81 9.85 -14.34
C SER A 737 -7.19 10.83 -15.36
N LYS A 738 -5.85 10.91 -15.45
CA LYS A 738 -5.17 11.70 -16.49
C LYS A 738 -5.49 11.24 -17.92
N LYS A 739 -5.61 9.91 -18.13
CA LYS A 739 -5.98 9.35 -19.43
C LYS A 739 -7.44 9.67 -19.81
N TYR A 740 -8.34 9.70 -18.82
CA TYR A 740 -9.73 10.14 -19.01
C TYR A 740 -9.82 11.63 -19.33
N MET A 741 -9.10 12.49 -18.59
CA MET A 741 -9.07 13.93 -18.85
C MET A 741 -8.51 14.27 -20.23
N LYS A 742 -7.48 13.53 -20.69
CA LYS A 742 -6.95 13.68 -22.05
C LYS A 742 -7.98 13.31 -23.12
N LYS A 743 -8.76 12.24 -22.91
CA LYS A 743 -9.85 11.85 -23.81
C LYS A 743 -10.99 12.87 -23.85
N ILE A 744 -11.27 13.55 -22.74
CA ILE A 744 -12.28 14.63 -22.69
C ILE A 744 -11.80 15.82 -23.51
N GLN A 745 -10.53 16.23 -23.36
CA GLN A 745 -9.95 17.31 -24.17
C GLN A 745 -9.87 16.98 -25.67
N GLU A 746 -9.58 15.72 -26.02
CA GLU A 746 -9.62 15.24 -27.42
C GLU A 746 -11.05 15.14 -27.99
N PHE A 747 -12.09 15.12 -27.13
CA PHE A 747 -13.50 15.11 -27.54
C PHE A 747 -14.10 16.53 -27.60
N GLU A 748 -13.51 17.49 -26.89
CA GLU A 748 -13.89 18.91 -26.92
C GLU A 748 -13.24 19.69 -28.08
N GLN A 749 -12.16 19.17 -28.67
CA GLN A 749 -11.55 19.65 -29.92
C GLN A 749 -12.20 19.02 -31.14
#